data_AF-E4KWK5-F1
#
_entry.id   AF-E4KWK5-F1
#
_cell.length_a   1.000
_cell.length_b   1.000
_cell.length_c   1.000
_cell.angle_alpha   90.00
_cell.angle_beta   90.00
_cell.angle_gamma   90.00
#
_symmetry.space_group_name_H-M   'P 1'
#
loop_
_entity.id
_entity.type
_entity.pdbx_description
1 polymer ?
#
loop_
_entity_poly.entity_id
_entity_poly.type
_entity_poly.pdbx_seq_one_letter_code
_entity_poly.pdbx_strand_id
1 'polypeptide(L)'
;MLDKLYAHIDRDKREKKQTLYTHLLKTGLEAKKIGEKVDMGNITFLTGLLHDIGKASLDFQDKIAKNSNKKVDHSSLGGLFVVKIYDAVFEEIYDSKDQSILDLRSVLEKDKLTVLDLSDYINILIYTIMSHHGQYDMVRKNEDMAYVLTSLDRIKKIEKSPYRFGESLQESLDIDDFYKEVEKFYESKGIYIKDIFCKGFLEYLEIIKKLKNSAKEYSKNKEYEALCLYKSLLIRLLVSILKSADIKDTINAYENIIVDEDLESLRQVEKRFEENINKKYASFGEPEGKLNVLRREISEDILKRSKEDGLGIYKLDLPTGAGKTLLSLRYGINQMNYQGKDRFFYVTSFLSVLEQNASEMREILNDDDFILEHHSNVVDDKDEIENDDRDDELDVVKKKFLLDDWTSPVVLTTMVQFYNSIFKGKSANLTRFKSLINSVIILDEWQSIPTEFLYMTNLALNFMKIVMKTTLVLSTATQPTNASISLDHKLFYGNLDGENEDIIDNKNYDFSAFERVKLKVYGDINMMYGLEDIRDLVLENLDKSNLIILNTKKLVRKLYDLLENNYEDKDLYYLTTNLTASDRLKKIGEIKKRLLKGDKICVVSTQLIEAGVDVDFDLVIRSLSGMDSVVQAMGRCNREGHRQSAFTYLINLDKNEEKTSMLKGVDERKTACKAALNTSTEDLDIKKLTEEYFEKLYANLKGDQYSDVLKLLAENKRVASAFQKLNKVKKDLKEVAGYLYDEKRQIYFDLFQSFKEAYKDFELIEDNNRSAIVNYKDTEKDLNRLMDLANNLKGPDYLKNLKELKKIVKTLSRHTVALNKKDLELCDSILDGKIYILPNSYYNEKFGVNFEEADSFIL
;
A
#
# COMPACT_ATOMS: atom_id res chain seq x y z
N MET A 1 -33.00 -22.75 -15.32
CA MET A 1 -32.88 -22.42 -13.89
C MET A 1 -32.10 -21.11 -13.74
N LEU A 2 -30.76 -21.13 -13.63
CA LEU A 2 -29.93 -19.93 -13.50
C LEU A 2 -29.70 -19.19 -14.84
N ASP A 3 -29.79 -19.91 -15.95
CA ASP A 3 -29.73 -19.41 -17.33
C ASP A 3 -30.97 -18.61 -17.76
N LYS A 4 -32.06 -18.69 -16.97
CA LYS A 4 -33.30 -17.93 -17.19
C LYS A 4 -33.42 -16.69 -16.30
N LEU A 5 -32.51 -16.53 -15.33
CA LEU A 5 -32.48 -15.42 -14.38
C LEU A 5 -31.40 -14.43 -14.79
N TYR A 6 -31.49 -13.18 -14.35
CA TYR A 6 -30.55 -12.14 -14.73
C TYR A 6 -29.68 -11.70 -13.55
N ALA A 7 -28.39 -11.49 -13.80
CA ALA A 7 -27.49 -10.81 -12.87
C ALA A 7 -27.50 -9.29 -13.11
N HIS A 8 -27.49 -8.89 -14.38
CA HIS A 8 -27.43 -7.49 -14.81
C HIS A 8 -28.46 -7.21 -15.91
N ILE A 9 -29.15 -6.07 -15.77
CA ILE A 9 -30.06 -5.49 -16.78
C ILE A 9 -29.66 -4.02 -16.89
N ASP A 10 -29.36 -3.57 -18.11
CA ASP A 10 -29.00 -2.18 -18.37
C ASP A 10 -30.20 -1.27 -18.08
N ARG A 11 -29.94 -0.13 -17.42
CA ARG A 11 -30.98 0.79 -16.97
C ARG A 11 -31.66 1.53 -18.12
N ASP A 12 -30.88 1.86 -19.14
CA ASP A 12 -31.31 2.71 -20.26
C ASP A 12 -31.68 1.85 -21.49
N LYS A 13 -30.99 0.72 -21.67
CA LYS A 13 -31.19 -0.23 -22.76
C LYS A 13 -31.62 -1.59 -22.23
N ARG A 14 -32.87 -1.71 -21.79
CA ARG A 14 -33.39 -2.92 -21.11
C ARG A 14 -33.24 -4.23 -21.90
N GLU A 15 -32.99 -4.17 -23.21
CA GLU A 15 -32.63 -5.30 -24.06
C GLU A 15 -31.23 -5.88 -23.77
N LYS A 16 -30.31 -5.08 -23.24
CA LYS A 16 -28.98 -5.51 -22.79
C LYS A 16 -29.10 -6.17 -21.42
N LYS A 17 -28.96 -7.50 -21.39
CA LYS A 17 -29.07 -8.32 -20.17
C LYS A 17 -28.01 -9.41 -20.14
N GLN A 18 -27.51 -9.73 -18.95
CA GLN A 18 -26.61 -10.85 -18.72
C GLN A 18 -27.30 -11.86 -17.80
N THR A 19 -27.30 -13.14 -18.19
CA THR A 19 -27.88 -14.20 -17.35
C THR A 19 -27.04 -14.40 -16.08
N LEU A 20 -27.69 -14.86 -15.01
CA LEU A 20 -27.03 -15.13 -13.75
C LEU A 20 -25.98 -16.23 -13.89
N TYR A 21 -26.29 -17.29 -14.64
CA TYR A 21 -25.31 -18.35 -14.91
C TYR A 21 -24.06 -17.82 -15.65
N THR A 22 -24.24 -17.00 -16.69
CA THR A 22 -23.11 -16.44 -17.45
C THR A 22 -22.21 -15.61 -16.55
N HIS A 23 -22.79 -14.76 -15.70
CA HIS A 23 -22.04 -13.93 -14.76
C HIS A 23 -21.25 -14.76 -13.75
N LEU A 24 -21.91 -15.70 -13.05
CA LEU A 24 -21.25 -16.58 -12.07
C LEU A 24 -20.13 -17.40 -12.70
N LEU A 25 -20.34 -17.92 -13.91
CA LEU A 25 -19.34 -18.71 -14.62
C LEU A 25 -18.14 -17.84 -15.07
N LYS A 26 -18.38 -16.67 -15.68
CA LYS A 26 -17.29 -15.79 -16.14
C LYS A 26 -16.47 -15.26 -14.97
N THR A 27 -17.13 -14.79 -13.90
CA THR A 27 -16.45 -14.39 -12.67
C THR A 27 -15.67 -15.55 -12.06
N GLY A 28 -16.24 -16.75 -12.00
CA GLY A 28 -15.56 -17.96 -11.54
C GLY A 28 -14.32 -18.30 -12.37
N LEU A 29 -14.43 -18.29 -13.69
CA LEU A 29 -13.30 -18.62 -14.59
C LEU A 29 -12.17 -17.58 -14.50
N GLU A 30 -12.50 -16.30 -14.41
CA GLU A 30 -11.51 -15.23 -14.22
C GLU A 30 -10.83 -15.34 -12.84
N ALA A 31 -11.61 -15.57 -11.78
CA ALA A 31 -11.08 -15.80 -10.44
C ALA A 31 -10.16 -17.03 -10.40
N LYS A 32 -10.56 -18.13 -11.05
CA LYS A 32 -9.75 -19.34 -11.21
C LYS A 32 -8.42 -19.06 -11.91
N LYS A 33 -8.46 -18.37 -13.05
CA LYS A 33 -7.26 -17.98 -13.82
C LYS A 33 -6.26 -17.21 -12.97
N ILE A 34 -6.74 -16.30 -12.12
CA ILE A 34 -5.88 -15.54 -11.20
C ILE A 34 -5.39 -16.44 -10.05
N GLY A 35 -6.28 -17.24 -9.46
CA GLY A 35 -5.97 -18.13 -8.33
C GLY A 35 -5.00 -19.26 -8.65
N GLU A 36 -5.00 -19.77 -9.88
CA GLU A 36 -4.04 -20.80 -10.34
C GLU A 36 -2.58 -20.33 -10.23
N LYS A 37 -2.32 -19.02 -10.37
CA LYS A 37 -0.96 -18.46 -10.20
C LYS A 37 -0.43 -18.64 -8.78
N VAL A 38 -1.31 -18.77 -7.80
CA VAL A 38 -1.00 -18.91 -6.36
C VAL A 38 -1.52 -20.21 -5.77
N ASP A 39 -1.71 -21.24 -6.61
CA ASP A 39 -2.11 -22.59 -6.21
C ASP A 39 -3.49 -22.66 -5.51
N MET A 40 -4.41 -21.76 -5.85
CA MET A 40 -5.76 -21.65 -5.27
C MET A 40 -6.87 -21.59 -6.34
N GLY A 41 -6.68 -22.31 -7.44
CA GLY A 41 -7.59 -22.29 -8.59
C GLY A 41 -9.00 -22.78 -8.24
N ASN A 42 -9.12 -23.87 -7.48
CA ASN A 42 -10.43 -24.40 -7.08
C ASN A 42 -11.12 -23.54 -6.02
N ILE A 43 -10.37 -23.02 -5.03
CA ILE A 43 -10.90 -22.10 -4.00
C ILE A 43 -11.52 -20.85 -4.66
N THR A 44 -10.77 -20.22 -5.56
CA THR A 44 -11.21 -18.99 -6.24
C THR A 44 -12.31 -19.25 -7.25
N PHE A 45 -12.31 -20.41 -7.94
CA PHE A 45 -13.41 -20.81 -8.82
C PHE A 45 -14.72 -20.96 -8.03
N LEU A 46 -14.68 -21.68 -6.91
CA LEU A 46 -15.85 -21.92 -6.08
C LEU A 46 -16.44 -20.62 -5.52
N THR A 47 -15.59 -19.72 -5.03
CA THR A 47 -16.08 -18.43 -4.52
C THR A 47 -16.74 -17.61 -5.64
N GLY A 48 -16.19 -17.59 -6.86
CA GLY A 48 -16.83 -16.95 -8.01
C GLY A 48 -18.15 -17.57 -8.44
N LEU A 49 -18.30 -18.90 -8.40
CA LEU A 49 -19.57 -19.58 -8.71
C LEU A 49 -20.69 -19.31 -7.70
N LEU A 50 -20.34 -18.96 -6.46
CA LEU A 50 -21.29 -18.82 -5.36
C LEU A 50 -21.54 -17.38 -4.90
N HIS A 51 -20.66 -16.43 -5.23
CA HIS A 51 -20.64 -15.09 -4.60
C HIS A 51 -21.99 -14.36 -4.65
N ASP A 52 -22.66 -14.42 -5.79
CA ASP A 52 -23.90 -13.70 -6.07
C ASP A 52 -25.08 -14.64 -6.40
N ILE A 53 -25.01 -15.90 -5.95
CA ILE A 53 -26.10 -16.88 -6.17
C ILE A 53 -27.45 -16.40 -5.59
N GLY A 54 -27.44 -15.54 -4.56
CA GLY A 54 -28.64 -14.93 -3.99
C GLY A 54 -29.38 -13.98 -4.93
N LYS A 55 -28.76 -13.55 -6.03
CA LYS A 55 -29.45 -12.83 -7.11
C LYS A 55 -30.58 -13.66 -7.72
N ALA A 56 -30.57 -14.99 -7.57
CA ALA A 56 -31.65 -15.87 -8.02
C ALA A 56 -32.97 -15.71 -7.26
N SER A 57 -32.96 -15.04 -6.09
CA SER A 57 -34.17 -14.83 -5.31
C SER A 57 -35.20 -13.99 -6.08
N LEU A 58 -36.48 -14.34 -5.91
CA LEU A 58 -37.58 -13.58 -6.53
C LEU A 58 -37.51 -12.09 -6.17
N ASP A 59 -37.15 -11.78 -4.92
CA ASP A 59 -37.00 -10.41 -4.43
C ASP A 59 -35.92 -9.62 -5.18
N PHE A 60 -34.80 -10.26 -5.53
CA PHE A 60 -33.74 -9.62 -6.31
C PHE A 60 -34.14 -9.50 -7.78
N GLN A 61 -34.75 -10.53 -8.37
CA GLN A 61 -35.24 -10.50 -9.75
C GLN A 61 -36.30 -9.40 -9.94
N ASP A 62 -37.22 -9.25 -9.00
CA ASP A 62 -38.19 -8.16 -8.96
C ASP A 62 -37.52 -6.80 -8.87
N LYS A 63 -36.49 -6.68 -8.01
CA LYS A 63 -35.74 -5.44 -7.84
C LYS A 63 -35.11 -4.99 -9.15
N ILE A 64 -34.41 -5.89 -9.86
CA ILE A 64 -33.72 -5.54 -11.12
C ILE A 64 -34.72 -5.29 -12.26
N ALA A 65 -35.82 -6.06 -12.35
CA ALA A 65 -36.82 -5.88 -13.40
C ALA A 65 -37.62 -4.58 -13.25
N LYS A 66 -37.92 -4.19 -12.00
CA LYS A 66 -38.69 -2.97 -11.67
C LYS A 66 -37.80 -1.75 -11.46
N ASN A 67 -36.47 -1.87 -11.60
CA ASN A 67 -35.48 -0.82 -11.29
C ASN A 67 -35.69 -0.20 -9.90
N SER A 68 -35.93 -1.06 -8.90
CA SER A 68 -36.23 -0.65 -7.53
C SER A 68 -34.97 -0.41 -6.70
N ASN A 69 -35.02 0.59 -5.81
CA ASN A 69 -33.97 0.84 -4.82
C ASN A 69 -34.07 -0.07 -3.58
N LYS A 70 -34.94 -1.10 -3.58
CA LYS A 70 -35.07 -2.08 -2.48
C LYS A 70 -33.71 -2.71 -2.18
N LYS A 71 -33.30 -2.71 -0.90
CA LYS A 71 -32.13 -3.45 -0.45
C LYS A 71 -32.51 -4.93 -0.32
N VAL A 72 -31.80 -5.79 -1.04
CA VAL A 72 -31.99 -7.24 -1.00
C VAL A 72 -30.62 -7.83 -0.69
N ASP A 73 -30.54 -8.65 0.36
CA ASP A 73 -29.34 -9.43 0.63
C ASP A 73 -29.20 -10.49 -0.47
N HIS A 74 -28.07 -10.53 -1.14
CA HIS A 74 -27.81 -11.47 -2.23
C HIS A 74 -26.45 -12.16 -2.08
N SER A 75 -25.58 -11.62 -1.22
CA SER A 75 -24.27 -12.19 -0.90
C SER A 75 -24.34 -13.31 0.13
N SER A 76 -25.26 -13.23 1.10
CA SER A 76 -25.23 -14.14 2.25
C SER A 76 -25.71 -15.57 1.92
N LEU A 77 -26.45 -15.76 0.81
CA LEU A 77 -26.89 -17.10 0.36
C LEU A 77 -25.71 -17.98 -0.06
N GLY A 78 -24.71 -17.42 -0.72
CA GLY A 78 -23.53 -18.16 -1.15
C GLY A 78 -22.74 -18.75 0.03
N GLY A 79 -22.64 -18.00 1.14
CA GLY A 79 -22.03 -18.53 2.36
C GLY A 79 -22.83 -19.67 3.02
N LEU A 80 -24.17 -19.63 2.94
CA LEU A 80 -25.00 -20.78 3.36
C LEU A 80 -24.79 -21.99 2.43
N PHE A 81 -24.61 -21.76 1.12
CA PHE A 81 -24.33 -22.84 0.17
C PHE A 81 -23.00 -23.54 0.45
N VAL A 82 -21.97 -22.83 0.93
CA VAL A 82 -20.73 -23.47 1.39
C VAL A 82 -21.00 -24.46 2.53
N VAL A 83 -21.84 -24.09 3.51
CA VAL A 83 -22.22 -24.99 4.61
C VAL A 83 -22.97 -26.21 4.07
N LYS A 84 -23.89 -26.02 3.11
CA LYS A 84 -24.62 -27.13 2.49
C LYS A 84 -23.74 -28.08 1.69
N ILE A 85 -22.73 -27.55 0.97
CA ILE A 85 -21.75 -28.38 0.26
C ILE A 85 -20.95 -29.20 1.27
N TYR A 86 -20.51 -28.59 2.37
CA TYR A 86 -19.84 -29.30 3.46
C TYR A 86 -20.71 -30.42 4.03
N ASP A 87 -21.97 -30.14 4.39
CA ASP A 87 -22.90 -31.13 4.93
C ASP A 87 -23.07 -32.32 3.95
N ALA A 88 -23.31 -32.03 2.66
CA ALA A 88 -23.48 -33.06 1.63
C ALA A 88 -22.22 -33.91 1.42
N VAL A 89 -21.03 -33.30 1.41
CA VAL A 89 -19.76 -34.03 1.32
C VAL A 89 -19.57 -34.95 2.54
N PHE A 90 -19.95 -34.50 3.73
CA PHE A 90 -19.81 -35.27 4.97
C PHE A 90 -20.83 -36.39 5.10
N GLU A 91 -22.04 -36.23 4.58
CA GLU A 91 -23.02 -37.31 4.46
C GLU A 91 -22.50 -38.45 3.57
N GLU A 92 -21.73 -38.11 2.52
CA GLU A 92 -21.21 -39.08 1.56
C GLU A 92 -19.79 -39.61 1.91
N ILE A 93 -19.13 -39.08 2.94
CA ILE A 93 -17.69 -39.25 3.15
C ILE A 93 -17.22 -40.71 3.30
N TYR A 94 -18.07 -41.60 3.84
CA TYR A 94 -17.72 -43.01 4.05
C TYR A 94 -18.13 -43.92 2.90
N ASP A 95 -19.13 -43.52 2.11
CA ASP A 95 -19.78 -44.37 1.09
C ASP A 95 -19.50 -43.91 -0.35
N SER A 96 -18.91 -42.72 -0.53
CA SER A 96 -18.61 -42.16 -1.84
C SER A 96 -17.51 -42.93 -2.57
N LYS A 97 -17.63 -42.99 -3.90
CA LYS A 97 -16.60 -43.47 -4.84
C LYS A 97 -15.89 -42.31 -5.56
N ASP A 98 -16.25 -41.07 -5.24
CA ASP A 98 -15.61 -39.89 -5.82
C ASP A 98 -14.19 -39.75 -5.26
N GLN A 99 -13.21 -39.64 -6.16
CA GLN A 99 -11.81 -39.53 -5.79
C GLN A 99 -11.54 -38.33 -4.88
N SER A 100 -12.19 -37.18 -5.09
CA SER A 100 -11.94 -36.00 -4.28
C SER A 100 -12.41 -36.15 -2.83
N ILE A 101 -13.51 -36.87 -2.63
CA ILE A 101 -14.06 -37.17 -1.31
C ILE A 101 -13.19 -38.23 -0.61
N LEU A 102 -12.70 -39.22 -1.36
CA LEU A 102 -11.72 -40.19 -0.85
C LEU A 102 -10.41 -39.53 -0.43
N ASP A 103 -9.91 -38.56 -1.20
CA ASP A 103 -8.71 -37.78 -0.88
C ASP A 103 -8.92 -36.94 0.39
N LEU A 104 -10.05 -36.24 0.48
CA LEU A 104 -10.45 -35.50 1.69
C LEU A 104 -10.46 -36.41 2.92
N ARG A 105 -11.14 -37.56 2.82
CA ARG A 105 -11.21 -38.57 3.88
C ARG A 105 -9.81 -39.04 4.29
N SER A 106 -8.97 -39.38 3.32
CA SER A 106 -7.61 -39.87 3.58
C SER A 106 -6.79 -38.87 4.39
N VAL A 107 -6.94 -37.57 4.12
CA VAL A 107 -6.22 -36.53 4.86
C VAL A 107 -6.79 -36.37 6.28
N LEU A 108 -8.12 -36.38 6.45
CA LEU A 108 -8.77 -36.28 7.76
C LEU A 108 -8.46 -37.49 8.67
N GLU A 109 -8.33 -38.69 8.10
CA GLU A 109 -7.96 -39.90 8.84
C GLU A 109 -6.48 -39.89 9.27
N LYS A 110 -5.61 -39.22 8.50
CA LYS A 110 -4.17 -39.14 8.77
C LYS A 110 -3.84 -38.23 9.94
N ASP A 111 -4.56 -37.10 10.08
CA ASP A 111 -4.41 -36.18 11.21
C ASP A 111 -5.77 -35.63 11.65
N LYS A 112 -6.17 -35.98 12.88
CA LYS A 112 -7.44 -35.53 13.45
C LYS A 112 -7.53 -34.01 13.61
N LEU A 113 -6.40 -33.30 13.71
CA LEU A 113 -6.40 -31.83 13.80
C LEU A 113 -6.77 -31.17 12.46
N THR A 114 -6.71 -31.89 11.34
CA THR A 114 -7.08 -31.35 10.03
C THR A 114 -8.56 -30.96 9.93
N VAL A 115 -9.42 -31.44 10.84
CA VAL A 115 -10.81 -30.95 10.96
C VAL A 115 -10.89 -29.46 11.33
N LEU A 116 -9.89 -28.95 12.06
CA LEU A 116 -9.79 -27.53 12.40
C LEU A 116 -9.40 -26.72 11.16
N ASP A 117 -8.43 -27.21 10.37
CA ASP A 117 -8.05 -26.60 9.10
C ASP A 117 -9.24 -26.60 8.11
N LEU A 118 -10.06 -27.64 8.11
CA LEU A 118 -11.28 -27.68 7.29
C LEU A 118 -12.31 -26.63 7.73
N SER A 119 -12.47 -26.46 9.04
CA SER A 119 -13.33 -25.41 9.58
C SER A 119 -12.82 -24.02 9.23
N ASP A 120 -11.51 -23.79 9.29
CA ASP A 120 -10.88 -22.54 8.85
C ASP A 120 -11.17 -22.26 7.37
N TYR A 121 -10.98 -23.26 6.52
CA TYR A 121 -11.26 -23.18 5.08
C TYR A 121 -12.72 -22.78 4.80
N ILE A 122 -13.68 -23.42 5.47
CA ILE A 122 -15.10 -23.09 5.36
C ILE A 122 -15.36 -21.63 5.77
N ASN A 123 -14.80 -21.19 6.90
CA ASN A 123 -14.95 -19.82 7.38
C ASN A 123 -14.34 -18.79 6.41
N ILE A 124 -13.19 -19.10 5.81
CA ILE A 124 -12.52 -18.26 4.81
C ILE A 124 -13.37 -18.15 3.54
N LEU A 125 -13.94 -19.25 3.04
CA LEU A 125 -14.86 -19.24 1.90
C LEU A 125 -16.10 -18.37 2.18
N ILE A 126 -16.74 -18.59 3.34
CA ILE A 126 -17.92 -17.82 3.76
C ILE A 126 -17.59 -16.33 3.85
N TYR A 127 -16.47 -15.97 4.49
CA TYR A 127 -16.07 -14.57 4.59
C TYR A 127 -15.82 -13.96 3.21
N THR A 128 -15.07 -14.67 2.36
CA THR A 128 -14.73 -14.20 1.01
C THR A 128 -15.99 -13.88 0.21
N ILE A 129 -16.95 -14.82 0.19
CA ILE A 129 -18.24 -14.65 -0.48
C ILE A 129 -19.07 -13.54 0.17
N MET A 130 -19.16 -13.45 1.49
CA MET A 130 -20.05 -12.46 2.12
C MET A 130 -19.48 -11.03 2.16
N SER A 131 -18.20 -10.84 1.85
CA SER A 131 -17.49 -9.57 2.02
C SER A 131 -17.16 -8.84 0.71
N HIS A 132 -17.41 -9.43 -0.46
CA HIS A 132 -17.06 -8.82 -1.76
C HIS A 132 -17.75 -7.46 -2.01
N HIS A 133 -19.01 -7.30 -1.55
CA HIS A 133 -19.74 -6.01 -1.55
C HIS A 133 -19.43 -5.10 -0.35
N GLY A 134 -18.77 -5.62 0.68
CA GLY A 134 -18.43 -4.84 1.88
C GLY A 134 -17.83 -5.68 3.00
N GLN A 135 -16.63 -5.29 3.44
CA GLN A 135 -15.92 -5.93 4.53
C GLN A 135 -16.65 -5.75 5.88
N TYR A 136 -16.52 -6.75 6.75
CA TYR A 136 -17.12 -6.75 8.08
C TYR A 136 -16.19 -7.39 9.11
N ASP A 137 -16.41 -7.06 10.39
CA ASP A 137 -15.70 -7.69 11.51
C ASP A 137 -16.28 -9.08 11.77
N MET A 138 -15.41 -10.06 12.05
CA MET A 138 -15.82 -11.44 12.30
C MET A 138 -16.85 -11.54 13.43
N VAL A 139 -16.68 -10.70 14.45
CA VAL A 139 -17.63 -10.54 15.56
C VAL A 139 -18.12 -9.09 15.61
N ARG A 140 -19.44 -8.92 15.78
CA ARG A 140 -20.07 -7.60 15.95
C ARG A 140 -21.18 -7.65 17.00
N LYS A 141 -21.71 -6.48 17.35
CA LYS A 141 -23.00 -6.39 18.06
C LYS A 141 -24.17 -6.46 17.07
N ASN A 142 -25.20 -7.24 17.42
CA ASN A 142 -26.47 -7.27 16.68
C ASN A 142 -27.42 -6.15 17.16
N GLU A 143 -28.65 -6.14 16.65
CA GLU A 143 -29.69 -5.14 17.01
C GLU A 143 -30.02 -5.16 18.51
N ASP A 144 -29.90 -6.32 19.16
CA ASP A 144 -30.09 -6.50 20.61
C ASP A 144 -28.82 -6.20 21.43
N MET A 145 -27.80 -5.57 20.81
CA MET A 145 -26.50 -5.27 21.40
C MET A 145 -25.70 -6.50 21.87
N ALA A 146 -26.11 -7.71 21.48
CA ALA A 146 -25.42 -8.96 21.79
C ALA A 146 -24.28 -9.20 20.80
N TYR A 147 -23.14 -9.71 21.31
CA TYR A 147 -22.02 -10.11 20.45
C TYR A 147 -22.39 -11.39 19.68
N VAL A 148 -22.32 -11.30 18.35
CA VAL A 148 -22.62 -12.38 17.40
C VAL A 148 -21.45 -12.57 16.42
N LEU A 149 -21.23 -13.81 15.97
CA LEU A 149 -20.41 -14.08 14.79
C LEU A 149 -21.20 -13.60 13.57
N THR A 150 -20.62 -12.66 12.82
CA THR A 150 -21.34 -11.94 11.76
C THR A 150 -21.87 -12.89 10.67
N SER A 151 -21.05 -13.85 10.24
CA SER A 151 -21.43 -14.85 9.23
C SER A 151 -22.57 -15.73 9.71
N LEU A 152 -22.45 -16.32 10.90
CA LEU A 152 -23.50 -17.17 11.49
C LEU A 152 -24.81 -16.42 11.70
N ASP A 153 -24.77 -15.17 12.17
CA ASP A 153 -25.97 -14.36 12.34
C ASP A 153 -26.68 -14.12 10.99
N ARG A 154 -25.91 -13.78 9.94
CA ARG A 154 -26.45 -13.60 8.58
C ARG A 154 -27.05 -14.90 8.02
N ILE A 155 -26.35 -16.03 8.18
CA ILE A 155 -26.84 -17.34 7.75
C ILE A 155 -28.15 -17.70 8.49
N LYS A 156 -28.19 -17.54 9.81
CA LYS A 156 -29.40 -17.79 10.62
C LYS A 156 -30.58 -16.90 10.20
N LYS A 157 -30.32 -15.65 9.80
CA LYS A 157 -31.36 -14.75 9.28
C LYS A 157 -31.90 -15.24 7.93
N ILE A 158 -31.06 -15.73 7.03
CA ILE A 158 -31.50 -16.29 5.74
C ILE A 158 -32.30 -17.57 5.93
N GLU A 159 -31.82 -18.50 6.76
CA GLU A 159 -32.53 -19.77 7.04
C GLU A 159 -33.96 -19.55 7.55
N LYS A 160 -34.21 -18.41 8.22
CA LYS A 160 -35.53 -18.03 8.74
C LYS A 160 -36.32 -17.10 7.81
N SER A 161 -35.70 -16.60 6.75
CA SER A 161 -36.29 -15.64 5.83
C SER A 161 -37.13 -16.36 4.76
N PRO A 162 -38.21 -15.75 4.24
CA PRO A 162 -39.05 -16.35 3.20
C PRO A 162 -38.38 -16.25 1.82
N TYR A 163 -37.10 -16.64 1.69
CA TYR A 163 -36.48 -16.74 0.37
C TYR A 163 -37.25 -17.73 -0.49
N ARG A 164 -37.54 -17.28 -1.70
CA ARG A 164 -38.24 -18.04 -2.74
C ARG A 164 -37.49 -17.86 -4.05
N PHE A 165 -37.32 -18.96 -4.78
CA PHE A 165 -36.53 -19.01 -6.00
C PHE A 165 -37.38 -19.62 -7.12
N GLY A 166 -37.28 -19.13 -8.35
CA GLY A 166 -38.10 -19.62 -9.47
C GLY A 166 -38.58 -18.48 -10.36
N GLU A 167 -39.49 -18.78 -11.29
CA GLU A 167 -40.07 -17.79 -12.22
C GLU A 167 -41.30 -17.08 -11.61
N SER A 168 -42.00 -17.72 -10.67
CA SER A 168 -43.17 -17.18 -9.99
C SER A 168 -43.31 -17.69 -8.55
N LEU A 169 -44.13 -17.01 -7.73
CA LEU A 169 -44.46 -17.44 -6.36
C LEU A 169 -45.19 -18.79 -6.29
N GLN A 170 -45.87 -19.20 -7.37
CA GLN A 170 -46.66 -20.43 -7.41
C GLN A 170 -45.81 -21.67 -7.72
N GLU A 171 -44.65 -21.47 -8.35
CA GLU A 171 -43.68 -22.51 -8.73
C GLU A 171 -42.34 -22.34 -7.99
N SER A 172 -42.35 -21.60 -6.87
CA SER A 172 -41.12 -21.22 -6.19
C SER A 172 -40.58 -22.33 -5.28
N LEU A 173 -39.27 -22.55 -5.32
CA LEU A 173 -38.51 -23.43 -4.44
C LEU A 173 -38.16 -22.71 -3.13
N ASP A 174 -38.05 -23.48 -2.06
CA ASP A 174 -37.36 -23.04 -0.84
C ASP A 174 -35.83 -23.14 -1.02
N ILE A 175 -35.06 -22.83 0.02
CA ILE A 175 -33.59 -22.81 -0.04
C ILE A 175 -33.01 -24.22 -0.26
N ASP A 176 -33.60 -25.25 0.33
CA ASP A 176 -33.07 -26.62 0.30
C ASP A 176 -33.31 -27.25 -1.07
N ASP A 177 -34.52 -27.07 -1.60
CA ASP A 177 -34.85 -27.52 -2.96
C ASP A 177 -34.08 -26.71 -4.01
N PHE A 178 -33.91 -25.40 -3.80
CA PHE A 178 -33.09 -24.56 -4.68
C PHE A 178 -31.62 -25.01 -4.70
N TYR A 179 -31.04 -25.36 -3.55
CA TYR A 179 -29.68 -25.90 -3.47
C TYR A 179 -29.51 -27.17 -4.33
N LYS A 180 -30.41 -28.16 -4.17
CA LYS A 180 -30.38 -29.42 -4.93
C LYS A 180 -30.51 -29.17 -6.44
N GLU A 181 -31.38 -28.25 -6.83
CA GLU A 181 -31.55 -27.91 -8.25
C GLU A 181 -30.33 -27.15 -8.80
N VAL A 182 -29.66 -26.29 -8.01
CA VAL A 182 -28.42 -25.62 -8.41
C VAL A 182 -27.29 -26.63 -8.60
N GLU A 183 -27.16 -27.60 -7.69
CA GLU A 183 -26.19 -28.69 -7.80
C GLU A 183 -26.39 -29.48 -9.09
N LYS A 184 -27.60 -30.02 -9.34
CA LYS A 184 -27.94 -30.72 -10.60
C LYS A 184 -27.71 -29.85 -11.83
N PHE A 185 -28.04 -28.55 -11.74
CA PHE A 185 -27.83 -27.62 -12.84
C PHE A 185 -26.34 -27.48 -13.16
N TYR A 186 -25.47 -27.29 -12.17
CA TYR A 186 -24.02 -27.24 -12.40
C TYR A 186 -23.47 -28.57 -12.92
N GLU A 187 -23.93 -29.72 -12.40
CA GLU A 187 -23.55 -31.04 -12.92
C GLU A 187 -23.92 -31.21 -14.39
N SER A 188 -25.11 -30.74 -14.80
CA SER A 188 -25.55 -30.74 -16.20
C SER A 188 -24.66 -29.90 -17.13
N LYS A 189 -23.86 -28.99 -16.55
CA LYS A 189 -22.86 -28.16 -17.24
C LYS A 189 -21.43 -28.69 -17.08
N GLY A 190 -21.25 -29.86 -16.45
CA GLY A 190 -19.94 -30.45 -16.18
C GLY A 190 -19.16 -29.79 -15.03
N ILE A 191 -19.86 -29.08 -14.13
CA ILE A 191 -19.27 -28.41 -12.96
C ILE A 191 -19.73 -29.16 -11.71
N TYR A 192 -18.79 -29.81 -11.01
CA TYR A 192 -19.07 -30.61 -9.82
C TYR A 192 -18.64 -29.85 -8.56
N ILE A 193 -19.58 -29.15 -7.92
CA ILE A 193 -19.25 -28.23 -6.81
C ILE A 193 -18.65 -28.92 -5.57
N LYS A 194 -19.04 -30.17 -5.29
CA LYS A 194 -18.48 -30.99 -4.21
C LYS A 194 -17.01 -31.35 -4.46
N ASP A 195 -16.69 -31.71 -5.70
CA ASP A 195 -15.32 -32.01 -6.13
C ASP A 195 -14.43 -30.77 -6.05
N ILE A 196 -14.91 -29.63 -6.56
CA ILE A 196 -14.20 -28.34 -6.47
C ILE A 196 -13.96 -27.95 -5.00
N PHE A 197 -14.96 -28.14 -4.12
CA PHE A 197 -14.81 -27.88 -2.69
C PHE A 197 -13.72 -28.74 -2.04
N CYS A 198 -13.71 -30.05 -2.31
CA CYS A 198 -12.72 -30.98 -1.78
C CYS A 198 -11.31 -30.66 -2.30
N LYS A 199 -11.15 -30.43 -3.61
CA LYS A 199 -9.88 -30.02 -4.22
C LYS A 199 -9.39 -28.69 -3.68
N GLY A 200 -10.28 -27.72 -3.50
CA GLY A 200 -9.96 -26.43 -2.88
C GLY A 200 -9.50 -26.57 -1.43
N PHE A 201 -10.01 -27.55 -0.67
CA PHE A 201 -9.48 -27.83 0.66
C PHE A 201 -8.05 -28.36 0.62
N LEU A 202 -7.73 -29.25 -0.33
CA LEU A 202 -6.36 -29.75 -0.51
C LEU A 202 -5.39 -28.62 -0.91
N GLU A 203 -5.82 -27.70 -1.78
CA GLU A 203 -5.09 -26.46 -2.09
C GLU A 203 -4.81 -25.64 -0.81
N TYR A 204 -5.85 -25.42 0.01
CA TYR A 204 -5.74 -24.69 1.27
C TYR A 204 -4.75 -25.35 2.23
N LEU A 205 -4.75 -26.68 2.33
CA LEU A 205 -3.84 -27.41 3.22
C LEU A 205 -2.37 -27.20 2.88
N GLU A 206 -2.02 -27.18 1.59
CA GLU A 206 -0.64 -26.92 1.18
C GLU A 206 -0.23 -25.46 1.47
N ILE A 207 -1.15 -24.51 1.30
CA ILE A 207 -0.91 -23.10 1.64
C ILE A 207 -0.73 -22.91 3.15
N ILE A 208 -1.67 -23.41 3.97
CA ILE A 208 -1.61 -23.21 5.43
C ILE A 208 -0.41 -23.94 6.03
N LYS A 209 0.02 -25.07 5.47
CA LYS A 209 1.25 -25.77 5.87
C LYS A 209 2.50 -24.91 5.65
N LYS A 210 2.63 -24.24 4.49
CA LYS A 210 3.73 -23.29 4.23
C LYS A 210 3.72 -22.14 5.25
N LEU A 211 2.54 -21.57 5.52
CA LEU A 211 2.37 -20.48 6.48
C LEU A 211 2.66 -20.90 7.92
N LYS A 212 2.18 -22.07 8.35
CA LYS A 212 2.50 -22.67 9.67
C LYS A 212 4.01 -22.88 9.81
N ASN A 213 4.69 -23.36 8.78
CA ASN A 213 6.14 -23.55 8.82
C ASN A 213 6.90 -22.23 8.96
N SER A 214 6.50 -21.19 8.22
CA SER A 214 7.08 -19.85 8.41
C SER A 214 6.79 -19.27 9.79
N ALA A 215 5.61 -19.52 10.36
CA ALA A 215 5.24 -18.99 11.68
C ALA A 215 6.01 -19.66 12.84
N LYS A 216 6.46 -20.92 12.69
CA LYS A 216 7.24 -21.64 13.71
C LYS A 216 8.61 -21.04 14.01
N GLU A 217 9.11 -20.19 13.11
CA GLU A 217 10.37 -19.44 13.31
C GLU A 217 10.25 -18.32 14.35
N TYR A 218 9.03 -17.99 14.78
CA TYR A 218 8.76 -17.01 15.83
C TYR A 218 8.59 -17.68 17.20
N SER A 219 8.69 -16.89 18.28
CA SER A 219 8.36 -17.38 19.62
C SER A 219 6.91 -17.85 19.71
N LYS A 220 6.59 -18.81 20.60
CA LYS A 220 5.26 -19.46 20.67
C LYS A 220 4.06 -18.48 20.71
N ASN A 221 4.18 -17.37 21.43
CA ASN A 221 3.10 -16.36 21.49
C ASN A 221 2.96 -15.57 20.17
N LYS A 222 4.07 -15.42 19.44
CA LYS A 222 4.16 -14.67 18.18
C LYS A 222 3.88 -15.55 16.97
N GLU A 223 4.15 -16.85 17.05
CA GLU A 223 3.73 -17.85 16.06
C GLU A 223 2.22 -17.77 15.78
N TYR A 224 1.39 -17.75 16.83
CA TYR A 224 -0.05 -17.63 16.69
C TYR A 224 -0.48 -16.28 16.09
N GLU A 225 0.08 -15.17 16.58
CA GLU A 225 -0.20 -13.82 16.05
C GLU A 225 0.17 -13.70 14.56
N ALA A 226 1.32 -14.24 14.16
CA ALA A 226 1.77 -14.29 12.77
C ALA A 226 0.83 -15.15 11.90
N LEU A 227 0.46 -16.35 12.37
CA LEU A 227 -0.44 -17.23 11.65
C LEU A 227 -1.83 -16.61 11.44
N CYS A 228 -2.36 -15.94 12.47
CA CYS A 228 -3.63 -15.22 12.36
C CYS A 228 -3.56 -14.05 11.36
N LEU A 229 -2.45 -13.30 11.33
CA LEU A 229 -2.26 -12.27 10.31
C LEU A 229 -2.12 -12.87 8.90
N TYR A 230 -1.41 -14.00 8.75
CA TYR A 230 -1.32 -14.69 7.46
C TYR A 230 -2.69 -15.16 6.96
N LYS A 231 -3.55 -15.69 7.83
CA LYS A 231 -4.95 -16.01 7.50
C LYS A 231 -5.71 -14.75 7.04
N SER A 232 -5.48 -13.61 7.68
CA SER A 232 -6.07 -12.32 7.28
C SER A 232 -5.64 -11.84 5.90
N LEU A 233 -4.35 -11.99 5.58
CA LEU A 233 -3.81 -11.66 4.26
C LEU A 233 -4.31 -12.63 3.18
N LEU A 234 -4.49 -13.91 3.52
CA LEU A 234 -5.12 -14.90 2.65
C LEU A 234 -6.57 -14.53 2.33
N ILE A 235 -7.37 -14.19 3.34
CA ILE A 235 -8.73 -13.68 3.15
C ILE A 235 -8.71 -12.42 2.27
N ARG A 236 -7.81 -11.48 2.55
CA ARG A 236 -7.67 -10.26 1.75
C ARG A 236 -7.39 -10.58 0.29
N LEU A 237 -6.49 -11.53 0.03
CA LEU A 237 -6.12 -11.96 -1.31
C LEU A 237 -7.31 -12.58 -2.05
N LEU A 238 -8.04 -13.50 -1.40
CA LEU A 238 -9.22 -14.14 -2.00
C LEU A 238 -10.33 -13.14 -2.31
N VAL A 239 -10.59 -12.19 -1.42
CA VAL A 239 -11.58 -11.11 -1.67
C VAL A 239 -11.10 -10.20 -2.80
N SER A 240 -9.79 -9.88 -2.86
CA SER A 240 -9.20 -9.09 -3.94
C SER A 240 -9.40 -9.76 -5.31
N ILE A 241 -9.12 -11.06 -5.41
CA ILE A 241 -9.30 -11.86 -6.62
C ILE A 241 -10.77 -11.87 -7.05
N LEU A 242 -11.67 -12.25 -6.13
CA LEU A 242 -13.10 -12.34 -6.42
C LEU A 242 -13.66 -11.00 -6.91
N LYS A 243 -13.27 -9.92 -6.22
CA LYS A 243 -13.76 -8.59 -6.51
C LYS A 243 -13.25 -8.03 -7.84
N SER A 244 -11.97 -8.27 -8.15
CA SER A 244 -11.40 -7.91 -9.45
C SER A 244 -12.13 -8.62 -10.59
N ALA A 245 -12.36 -9.94 -10.44
CA ALA A 245 -13.08 -10.75 -11.42
C ALA A 245 -14.54 -10.29 -11.60
N ASP A 246 -15.26 -10.03 -10.51
CA ASP A 246 -16.64 -9.54 -10.52
C ASP A 246 -16.76 -8.16 -11.20
N ILE A 247 -15.86 -7.23 -10.88
CA ILE A 247 -15.82 -5.90 -11.52
C ILE A 247 -15.53 -6.03 -13.02
N LYS A 248 -14.55 -6.86 -13.41
CA LYS A 248 -14.21 -7.07 -14.82
C LYS A 248 -15.38 -7.66 -15.60
N ASP A 249 -16.06 -8.68 -15.07
CA ASP A 249 -17.25 -9.24 -15.72
C ASP A 249 -18.41 -8.25 -15.78
N THR A 250 -18.64 -7.49 -14.70
CA THR A 250 -19.68 -6.46 -14.66
C THR A 250 -19.45 -5.37 -15.71
N ILE A 251 -18.20 -4.91 -15.89
CA ILE A 251 -17.84 -3.95 -16.95
C ILE A 251 -18.06 -4.58 -18.33
N ASN A 252 -17.69 -5.85 -18.49
CA ASN A 252 -17.83 -6.58 -19.75
C ASN A 252 -19.20 -7.24 -19.98
N ALA A 253 -20.20 -6.90 -19.18
CA ALA A 253 -21.49 -7.60 -19.19
C ALA A 253 -22.22 -7.47 -20.53
N TYR A 254 -22.02 -6.35 -21.23
CA TYR A 254 -22.71 -6.02 -22.48
C TYR A 254 -21.79 -5.87 -23.68
N GLU A 255 -20.56 -5.41 -23.46
CA GLU A 255 -19.55 -5.14 -24.49
C GLU A 255 -18.18 -5.54 -23.92
N ASN A 256 -17.26 -6.02 -24.74
CA ASN A 256 -15.92 -6.39 -24.27
C ASN A 256 -15.03 -5.14 -24.19
N ILE A 257 -15.12 -4.42 -23.07
CA ILE A 257 -14.37 -3.18 -22.82
C ILE A 257 -12.97 -3.50 -22.29
N ILE A 258 -12.89 -4.38 -21.30
CA ILE A 258 -11.65 -4.82 -20.67
C ILE A 258 -11.25 -6.17 -21.27
N VAL A 259 -10.40 -6.14 -22.28
CA VAL A 259 -9.83 -7.34 -22.88
C VAL A 259 -8.43 -7.54 -22.34
N ASP A 260 -8.08 -8.78 -21.99
CA ASP A 260 -6.70 -9.10 -21.63
C ASP A 260 -5.82 -9.01 -22.86
N GLU A 261 -4.68 -8.36 -22.73
CA GLU A 261 -3.64 -8.37 -23.75
C GLU A 261 -3.17 -9.80 -24.01
N ASP A 262 -2.88 -10.11 -25.27
CA ASP A 262 -2.38 -11.42 -25.63
C ASP A 262 -0.96 -11.63 -25.06
N LEU A 263 -0.67 -12.86 -24.62
CA LEU A 263 0.60 -13.18 -23.96
C LEU A 263 1.81 -13.01 -24.87
N GLU A 264 1.64 -13.10 -26.20
CA GLU A 264 2.74 -12.96 -27.15
C GLU A 264 3.11 -11.48 -27.33
N SER A 265 2.13 -10.60 -27.44
CA SER A 265 2.29 -9.15 -27.44
C SER A 265 2.95 -8.66 -26.16
N LEU A 266 2.48 -9.11 -24.99
CA LEU A 266 3.12 -8.76 -23.70
C LEU A 266 4.60 -9.17 -23.67
N ARG A 267 4.95 -10.37 -24.15
CA ARG A 267 6.35 -10.81 -24.24
C ARG A 267 7.18 -9.97 -25.21
N GLN A 268 6.58 -9.49 -26.31
CA GLN A 268 7.27 -8.59 -27.23
C GLN A 268 7.54 -7.23 -26.58
N VAL A 269 6.59 -6.71 -25.81
CA VAL A 269 6.74 -5.48 -25.02
C VAL A 269 7.87 -5.64 -23.99
N GLU A 270 7.86 -6.72 -23.21
CA GLU A 270 8.89 -7.03 -22.20
C GLU A 270 10.29 -7.13 -22.81
N LYS A 271 10.42 -7.78 -23.96
CA LYS A 271 11.69 -7.90 -24.67
C LYS A 271 12.18 -6.54 -25.18
N ARG A 272 11.28 -5.72 -25.73
CA ARG A 272 11.63 -4.36 -26.17
C ARG A 272 12.08 -3.49 -25.00
N PHE A 273 11.47 -3.63 -23.83
CA PHE A 273 11.93 -2.97 -22.60
C PHE A 273 13.36 -3.37 -22.22
N GLU A 274 13.69 -4.67 -22.25
CA GLU A 274 15.07 -5.14 -22.03
C GLU A 274 16.05 -4.52 -23.06
N GLU A 275 15.69 -4.54 -24.35
CA GLU A 275 16.51 -3.96 -25.42
C GLU A 275 16.77 -2.47 -25.20
N ASN A 276 15.76 -1.70 -24.81
CA ASN A 276 15.91 -0.27 -24.55
C ASN A 276 16.79 0.02 -23.32
N ILE A 277 16.66 -0.79 -22.26
CA ILE A 277 17.55 -0.71 -21.09
C ILE A 277 19.00 -1.02 -21.52
N ASN A 278 19.22 -2.08 -22.30
CA ASN A 278 20.55 -2.43 -22.79
C ASN A 278 21.16 -1.33 -23.68
N LYS A 279 20.36 -0.69 -24.54
CA LYS A 279 20.78 0.50 -25.31
C LYS A 279 21.17 1.65 -24.40
N LYS A 280 20.38 1.94 -23.35
CA LYS A 280 20.72 2.98 -22.36
C LYS A 280 22.07 2.71 -21.70
N TYR A 281 22.32 1.48 -21.28
CA TYR A 281 23.62 1.13 -20.69
C TYR A 281 24.78 1.17 -21.69
N ALA A 282 24.56 0.71 -22.93
CA ALA A 282 25.57 0.82 -23.99
C ALA A 282 25.91 2.29 -24.33
N SER A 283 24.96 3.21 -24.17
CA SER A 283 25.16 4.64 -24.43
C SER A 283 26.16 5.32 -23.47
N PHE A 284 26.46 4.71 -22.32
CA PHE A 284 27.47 5.22 -21.40
C PHE A 284 28.91 5.05 -21.90
N GLY A 285 29.15 4.21 -22.92
CA GLY A 285 30.48 3.97 -23.48
C GLY A 285 31.42 3.24 -22.53
N GLU A 286 32.73 3.37 -22.77
CA GLU A 286 33.75 2.79 -21.89
C GLU A 286 33.85 3.59 -20.58
N PRO A 287 33.89 2.92 -19.41
CA PRO A 287 33.88 3.60 -18.13
C PRO A 287 35.22 4.32 -17.88
N GLU A 288 35.18 5.64 -17.77
CA GLU A 288 36.33 6.45 -17.35
C GLU A 288 36.32 6.71 -15.84
N GLY A 289 37.45 6.49 -15.18
CA GLY A 289 37.63 6.72 -13.74
C GLY A 289 37.09 5.60 -12.85
N LYS A 290 37.64 5.52 -11.62
CA LYS A 290 37.34 4.43 -10.66
C LYS A 290 35.84 4.24 -10.40
N LEU A 291 35.10 5.34 -10.27
CA LEU A 291 33.66 5.33 -10.00
C LEU A 291 32.85 4.66 -11.11
N ASN A 292 33.11 4.99 -12.38
CA ASN A 292 32.31 4.46 -13.49
C ASN A 292 32.68 3.01 -13.79
N VAL A 293 33.94 2.62 -13.55
CA VAL A 293 34.35 1.20 -13.59
C VAL A 293 33.56 0.41 -12.55
N LEU A 294 33.53 0.89 -11.31
CA LEU A 294 32.78 0.27 -10.22
C LEU A 294 31.27 0.19 -10.50
N ARG A 295 30.68 1.25 -11.07
CA ARG A 295 29.27 1.23 -11.51
C ARG A 295 29.01 0.17 -12.58
N ARG A 296 29.94 -0.02 -13.52
CA ARG A 296 29.82 -1.05 -14.57
C ARG A 296 29.88 -2.45 -13.96
N GLU A 297 30.85 -2.73 -13.09
CA GLU A 297 30.98 -4.03 -12.41
C GLU A 297 29.71 -4.38 -11.62
N ILE A 298 29.23 -3.47 -10.77
CA ILE A 298 27.98 -3.64 -10.01
C ILE A 298 26.79 -3.90 -10.96
N SER A 299 26.75 -3.19 -12.09
CA SER A 299 25.68 -3.34 -13.07
C SER A 299 25.70 -4.67 -13.81
N GLU A 300 26.88 -5.24 -14.06
CA GLU A 300 27.08 -6.56 -14.67
C GLU A 300 26.68 -7.68 -13.70
N ASP A 301 27.02 -7.56 -12.41
CA ASP A 301 26.57 -8.49 -11.37
C ASP A 301 25.05 -8.47 -11.18
N ILE A 302 24.45 -7.27 -11.14
CA ILE A 302 22.99 -7.12 -11.05
C ILE A 302 22.31 -7.65 -12.31
N LEU A 303 22.90 -7.47 -13.49
CA LEU A 303 22.39 -8.06 -14.73
C LEU A 303 22.34 -9.59 -14.61
N LYS A 304 23.39 -10.22 -14.09
CA LYS A 304 23.41 -11.66 -13.87
C LYS A 304 22.34 -12.09 -12.86
N ARG A 305 22.34 -11.49 -11.66
CA ARG A 305 21.38 -11.79 -10.59
C ARG A 305 19.93 -11.60 -11.03
N SER A 306 19.64 -10.56 -11.81
CA SER A 306 18.30 -10.28 -12.34
C SER A 306 17.75 -11.31 -13.33
N LYS A 307 18.59 -12.23 -13.81
CA LYS A 307 18.17 -13.36 -14.66
C LYS A 307 18.08 -14.66 -13.88
N GLU A 308 18.71 -14.76 -12.72
CA GLU A 308 18.90 -16.00 -11.96
C GLU A 308 18.06 -16.05 -10.67
N ASP A 309 17.81 -14.90 -10.03
CA ASP A 309 17.12 -14.82 -8.74
C ASP A 309 15.67 -15.30 -8.86
N GLY A 310 15.36 -16.37 -8.13
CA GLY A 310 14.00 -16.87 -8.02
C GLY A 310 13.11 -16.05 -7.06
N LEU A 311 12.07 -16.70 -6.56
CA LEU A 311 11.18 -16.18 -5.52
C LEU A 311 11.95 -15.89 -4.23
N GLY A 312 11.86 -14.66 -3.71
CA GLY A 312 12.60 -14.28 -2.51
C GLY A 312 12.41 -12.82 -2.10
N ILE A 313 13.08 -12.47 -0.99
CA ILE A 313 13.22 -11.09 -0.50
C ILE A 313 14.71 -10.77 -0.48
N TYR A 314 15.17 -9.89 -1.35
CA TYR A 314 16.58 -9.60 -1.55
C TYR A 314 16.94 -8.18 -1.13
N LYS A 315 18.18 -7.97 -0.72
CA LYS A 315 18.75 -6.68 -0.34
C LYS A 315 19.51 -6.08 -1.51
N LEU A 316 19.22 -4.82 -1.81
CA LEU A 316 20.00 -3.96 -2.69
C LEU A 316 20.55 -2.79 -1.86
N ASP A 317 21.57 -3.11 -1.05
CA ASP A 317 22.31 -2.16 -0.23
C ASP A 317 23.41 -1.50 -1.08
N LEU A 318 23.14 -0.30 -1.58
CA LEU A 318 24.07 0.45 -2.43
C LEU A 318 24.14 1.92 -2.00
N PRO A 319 25.34 2.54 -2.01
CA PRO A 319 25.49 3.94 -1.64
C PRO A 319 24.72 4.87 -2.58
N THR A 320 24.45 6.09 -2.09
CA THR A 320 23.85 7.14 -2.92
C THR A 320 24.74 7.44 -4.14
N GLY A 321 24.12 7.64 -5.29
CA GLY A 321 24.84 7.85 -6.55
C GLY A 321 25.31 6.57 -7.26
N ALA A 322 25.06 5.37 -6.72
CA ALA A 322 25.34 4.10 -7.42
C ALA A 322 24.47 3.86 -8.67
N GLY A 323 23.42 4.67 -8.88
CA GLY A 323 22.48 4.49 -9.98
C GLY A 323 21.37 3.48 -9.68
N LYS A 324 20.96 3.39 -8.40
CA LYS A 324 19.91 2.47 -7.90
C LYS A 324 18.68 2.43 -8.79
N THR A 325 18.16 3.59 -9.24
CA THR A 325 16.99 3.68 -10.12
C THR A 325 17.12 2.83 -11.38
N LEU A 326 18.22 2.99 -12.13
CA LEU A 326 18.45 2.27 -13.38
C LEU A 326 18.76 0.79 -13.14
N LEU A 327 19.48 0.47 -12.05
CA LEU A 327 19.74 -0.90 -11.62
C LEU A 327 18.46 -1.64 -11.24
N SER A 328 17.56 -0.98 -10.51
CA SER A 328 16.24 -1.49 -10.14
C SER A 328 15.36 -1.72 -11.37
N LEU A 329 15.38 -0.81 -12.35
CA LEU A 329 14.67 -0.97 -13.62
C LEU A 329 15.20 -2.19 -14.40
N ARG A 330 16.53 -2.29 -14.54
CA ARG A 330 17.19 -3.46 -15.16
C ARG A 330 16.80 -4.76 -14.46
N TYR A 331 16.85 -4.77 -13.13
CA TYR A 331 16.51 -5.97 -12.36
C TYR A 331 15.07 -6.39 -12.59
N GLY A 332 14.13 -5.45 -12.47
CA GLY A 332 12.70 -5.69 -12.64
C GLY A 332 12.33 -6.25 -14.01
N ILE A 333 12.78 -5.59 -15.09
CA ILE A 333 12.43 -6.01 -16.45
C ILE A 333 13.07 -7.37 -16.82
N ASN A 334 14.26 -7.67 -16.31
CA ASN A 334 14.86 -8.99 -16.51
C ASN A 334 14.12 -10.08 -15.73
N GLN A 335 13.64 -9.82 -14.51
CA GLN A 335 12.80 -10.79 -13.80
C GLN A 335 11.50 -11.09 -14.58
N MET A 336 10.94 -10.13 -15.32
CA MET A 336 9.81 -10.40 -16.22
C MET A 336 10.22 -11.34 -17.37
N ASN A 337 11.28 -10.99 -18.10
CA ASN A 337 11.75 -11.75 -19.27
C ASN A 337 12.30 -13.16 -18.94
N TYR A 338 12.97 -13.34 -17.80
CA TYR A 338 13.74 -14.55 -17.47
C TYR A 338 13.12 -15.39 -16.35
N GLN A 339 12.38 -14.78 -15.42
CA GLN A 339 11.74 -15.48 -14.29
C GLN A 339 10.21 -15.53 -14.42
N GLY A 340 9.66 -15.09 -15.55
CA GLY A 340 8.22 -15.17 -15.85
C GLY A 340 7.36 -14.34 -14.89
N LYS A 341 7.88 -13.20 -14.41
CA LYS A 341 7.12 -12.27 -13.59
C LYS A 341 6.10 -11.52 -14.45
N ASP A 342 4.87 -11.46 -13.97
CA ASP A 342 3.77 -10.83 -14.71
C ASP A 342 3.90 -9.30 -14.73
N ARG A 343 4.53 -8.71 -13.70
CA ARG A 343 4.61 -7.26 -13.49
C ARG A 343 5.87 -6.83 -12.78
N PHE A 344 6.30 -5.61 -13.07
CA PHE A 344 7.31 -4.86 -12.37
C PHE A 344 6.69 -3.67 -11.61
N PHE A 345 6.88 -3.65 -10.29
CA PHE A 345 6.53 -2.52 -9.43
C PHE A 345 7.77 -1.78 -8.97
N TYR A 346 7.77 -0.46 -9.13
CA TYR A 346 8.72 0.43 -8.47
C TYR A 346 7.96 1.29 -7.45
N VAL A 347 8.34 1.14 -6.18
CA VAL A 347 7.68 1.79 -5.05
C VAL A 347 8.67 2.64 -4.29
N THR A 348 8.37 3.93 -4.08
CA THR A 348 9.22 4.83 -3.28
C THR A 348 8.40 5.68 -2.31
N SER A 349 9.02 6.18 -1.26
CA SER A 349 8.34 6.90 -0.17
C SER A 349 8.04 8.36 -0.47
N PHE A 350 8.87 8.99 -1.30
CA PHE A 350 8.77 10.42 -1.56
C PHE A 350 8.19 10.67 -2.94
N LEU A 351 7.13 11.49 -2.99
CA LEU A 351 6.44 11.77 -4.24
C LEU A 351 7.35 12.46 -5.26
N SER A 352 8.20 13.39 -4.83
CA SER A 352 9.18 14.04 -5.72
C SER A 352 10.20 13.06 -6.30
N VAL A 353 10.64 12.07 -5.50
CA VAL A 353 11.51 10.99 -5.98
C VAL A 353 10.78 10.14 -7.01
N LEU A 354 9.52 9.80 -6.75
CA LEU A 354 8.70 9.03 -7.69
C LEU A 354 8.55 9.77 -9.02
N GLU A 355 8.13 11.03 -9.01
CA GLU A 355 7.91 11.82 -10.23
C GLU A 355 9.19 11.90 -11.08
N GLN A 356 10.36 12.12 -10.45
CA GLN A 356 11.64 12.14 -11.14
C GLN A 356 12.01 10.78 -11.73
N ASN A 357 12.02 9.73 -10.89
CA ASN A 357 12.43 8.40 -11.31
C ASN A 357 11.45 7.81 -12.33
N ALA A 358 10.15 8.11 -12.22
CA ALA A 358 9.14 7.67 -13.16
C ALA A 358 9.31 8.32 -14.54
N SER A 359 9.68 9.60 -14.59
CA SER A 359 10.01 10.26 -15.86
C SER A 359 11.21 9.58 -16.55
N GLU A 360 12.27 9.28 -15.80
CA GLU A 360 13.45 8.60 -16.34
C GLU A 360 13.13 7.17 -16.83
N MET A 361 12.38 6.40 -16.04
CA MET A 361 11.97 5.04 -16.43
C MET A 361 11.09 5.06 -17.69
N ARG A 362 10.16 6.01 -17.83
CA ARG A 362 9.34 6.15 -19.04
C ARG A 362 10.16 6.46 -20.28
N GLU A 363 11.09 7.40 -20.18
CA GLU A 363 11.96 7.76 -21.30
C GLU A 363 12.76 6.55 -21.78
N ILE A 364 13.24 5.72 -20.85
CA ILE A 364 14.00 4.50 -21.20
C ILE A 364 13.08 3.44 -21.81
N LEU A 365 11.95 3.14 -21.18
CA LEU A 365 11.05 2.08 -21.64
C LEU A 365 10.36 2.45 -22.97
N ASN A 366 10.06 3.74 -23.15
CA ASN A 366 9.50 4.35 -24.35
C ASN A 366 8.22 3.67 -24.84
N ASP A 367 7.30 3.38 -23.91
CA ASP A 367 5.94 2.90 -24.21
C ASP A 367 5.00 3.21 -23.03
N ASP A 368 4.27 4.33 -23.14
CA ASP A 368 3.41 4.82 -22.05
C ASP A 368 2.14 3.96 -21.84
N ASP A 369 1.72 3.16 -22.82
CA ASP A 369 0.50 2.35 -22.71
C ASP A 369 0.64 1.19 -21.71
N PHE A 370 1.88 0.76 -21.46
CA PHE A 370 2.21 -0.32 -20.53
C PHE A 370 2.85 0.17 -19.21
N ILE A 371 2.85 1.49 -18.98
CA ILE A 371 3.42 2.11 -17.78
C ILE A 371 2.35 2.89 -17.02
N LEU A 372 2.03 2.41 -15.82
CA LEU A 372 1.09 3.08 -14.93
C LEU A 372 1.82 3.82 -13.82
N GLU A 373 1.69 5.15 -13.77
CA GLU A 373 2.07 5.93 -12.57
C GLU A 373 0.83 6.21 -11.71
N HIS A 374 0.94 5.92 -10.42
CA HIS A 374 -0.19 6.04 -9.50
C HIS A 374 0.24 6.60 -8.13
N HIS A 375 -0.19 7.83 -7.85
CA HIS A 375 0.04 8.55 -6.59
C HIS A 375 -1.02 9.63 -6.35
N SER A 376 -1.08 10.22 -5.15
CA SER A 376 -2.14 11.17 -4.75
C SER A 376 -2.39 12.30 -5.75
N ASN A 377 -1.35 12.95 -6.27
CA ASN A 377 -1.50 14.03 -7.27
C ASN A 377 -2.09 13.58 -8.64
N VAL A 378 -2.00 12.28 -8.97
CA VAL A 378 -2.56 11.67 -10.20
C VAL A 378 -3.91 11.00 -9.93
N VAL A 379 -4.25 10.71 -8.68
CA VAL A 379 -5.50 10.07 -8.25
C VAL A 379 -6.71 10.98 -8.41
N ASP A 380 -6.54 12.31 -8.32
CA ASP A 380 -7.65 13.27 -8.42
C ASP A 380 -7.88 13.81 -9.85
N ASP A 381 -7.22 13.23 -10.86
CA ASP A 381 -7.33 13.63 -12.27
C ASP A 381 -8.56 13.09 -13.02
N LYS A 382 -9.42 12.29 -12.36
CA LYS A 382 -10.17 11.23 -13.08
C LYS A 382 -11.63 11.06 -12.69
N ASP A 383 -12.30 12.16 -12.39
CA ASP A 383 -13.76 12.29 -12.57
C ASP A 383 -14.09 13.22 -13.75
N GLU A 384 -13.07 13.68 -14.50
CA GLU A 384 -13.28 14.36 -15.77
C GLU A 384 -13.26 13.35 -16.92
N ILE A 385 -14.43 13.03 -17.48
CA ILE A 385 -14.81 12.91 -18.91
C ILE A 385 -16.21 12.24 -18.92
N GLU A 386 -17.29 13.02 -18.86
CA GLU A 386 -18.37 12.93 -19.89
C GLU A 386 -18.47 14.26 -20.67
N ASN A 387 -18.76 14.41 -21.96
CA ASN A 387 -18.92 13.56 -23.14
C ASN A 387 -18.98 14.56 -24.31
N ASP A 388 -18.44 14.20 -25.48
CA ASP A 388 -19.08 14.59 -26.76
C ASP A 388 -18.87 13.53 -27.87
N ASP A 389 -17.97 12.56 -27.70
CA ASP A 389 -17.81 11.41 -28.60
C ASP A 389 -17.93 10.06 -27.85
N ARG A 390 -18.67 9.09 -28.40
CA ARG A 390 -18.90 7.77 -27.78
C ARG A 390 -17.64 6.92 -27.62
N ASP A 391 -16.57 7.23 -28.34
CA ASP A 391 -15.29 6.53 -28.20
C ASP A 391 -14.60 6.85 -26.87
N ASP A 392 -14.87 8.02 -26.25
CA ASP A 392 -14.22 8.46 -25.02
C ASP A 392 -14.72 7.74 -23.75
N GLU A 393 -15.97 7.26 -23.71
CA GLU A 393 -16.54 6.59 -22.51
C GLU A 393 -15.83 5.26 -22.20
N LEU A 394 -15.48 4.49 -23.24
CA LEU A 394 -14.83 3.19 -23.11
C LEU A 394 -13.41 3.33 -22.55
N ASP A 395 -12.65 4.30 -23.05
CA ASP A 395 -11.28 4.56 -22.61
C ASP A 395 -11.23 5.06 -21.17
N VAL A 396 -12.22 5.83 -20.73
CA VAL A 396 -12.35 6.28 -19.32
C VAL A 396 -12.59 5.09 -18.39
N VAL A 397 -13.52 4.21 -18.74
CA VAL A 397 -13.82 2.99 -17.97
C VAL A 397 -12.58 2.09 -17.92
N LYS A 398 -11.90 1.89 -19.06
CA LYS A 398 -10.65 1.12 -19.15
C LYS A 398 -9.58 1.71 -18.24
N LYS A 399 -9.29 3.00 -18.36
CA LYS A 399 -8.28 3.70 -17.54
C LYS A 399 -8.56 3.65 -16.04
N LYS A 400 -9.84 3.76 -15.65
CA LYS A 400 -10.26 3.61 -14.25
C LYS A 400 -10.01 2.20 -13.74
N PHE A 401 -10.37 1.19 -14.53
CA PHE A 401 -10.07 -0.20 -14.20
C PHE A 401 -8.56 -0.43 -14.08
N LEU A 402 -7.73 0.04 -15.02
CA LEU A 402 -6.27 -0.10 -14.95
C LEU A 402 -5.68 0.47 -13.64
N LEU A 403 -6.20 1.61 -13.15
CA LEU A 403 -5.78 2.22 -11.89
C LEU A 403 -6.24 1.45 -10.66
N ASP A 404 -7.50 1.05 -10.63
CA ASP A 404 -8.10 0.36 -9.48
C ASP A 404 -7.65 -1.10 -9.43
N ASP A 405 -7.18 -1.66 -10.53
CA ASP A 405 -6.81 -3.06 -10.64
C ASP A 405 -5.31 -3.28 -10.88
N TRP A 406 -4.51 -2.23 -11.15
CA TRP A 406 -3.04 -2.32 -11.38
C TRP A 406 -2.65 -3.40 -12.39
N THR A 407 -3.35 -3.46 -13.52
CA THR A 407 -3.13 -4.53 -14.50
C THR A 407 -1.95 -4.28 -15.43
N SER A 408 -1.43 -3.05 -15.52
CA SER A 408 -0.29 -2.65 -16.35
C SER A 408 0.98 -3.47 -16.05
N PRO A 409 1.81 -3.83 -17.04
CA PRO A 409 3.05 -4.57 -16.83
C PRO A 409 4.04 -3.82 -15.94
N VAL A 410 4.17 -2.51 -16.11
CA VAL A 410 4.99 -1.65 -15.23
C VAL A 410 4.10 -0.73 -14.41
N VAL A 411 4.30 -0.71 -13.10
CA VAL A 411 3.57 0.15 -12.16
C VAL A 411 4.54 0.93 -11.27
N LEU A 412 4.46 2.25 -11.35
CA LEU A 412 5.28 3.21 -10.60
C LEU A 412 4.39 3.88 -9.56
N THR A 413 4.67 3.68 -8.27
CA THR A 413 3.73 4.05 -7.21
C THR A 413 4.43 4.50 -5.92
N THR A 414 3.68 5.03 -4.98
CA THR A 414 4.20 5.42 -3.66
C THR A 414 4.02 4.32 -2.62
N MET A 415 4.83 4.35 -1.56
CA MET A 415 4.63 3.51 -0.37
C MET A 415 3.20 3.64 0.19
N VAL A 416 2.62 4.84 0.17
CA VAL A 416 1.22 5.06 0.62
C VAL A 416 0.24 4.19 -0.18
N GLN A 417 0.36 4.18 -1.52
CA GLN A 417 -0.53 3.38 -2.35
C GLN A 417 -0.24 1.88 -2.24
N PHE A 418 1.02 1.49 -2.12
CA PHE A 418 1.41 0.10 -1.85
C PHE A 418 0.77 -0.41 -0.55
N TYR A 419 0.94 0.29 0.58
CA TYR A 419 0.31 -0.10 1.84
C TYR A 419 -1.21 -0.02 1.80
N ASN A 420 -1.80 0.96 1.10
CA ASN A 420 -3.25 1.02 0.92
C ASN A 420 -3.78 -0.25 0.25
N SER A 421 -3.04 -0.81 -0.72
CA SER A 421 -3.40 -2.08 -1.36
C SER A 421 -3.41 -3.26 -0.40
N ILE A 422 -2.63 -3.22 0.70
CA ILE A 422 -2.50 -4.31 1.67
C ILE A 422 -3.38 -4.10 2.92
N PHE A 423 -3.61 -2.86 3.36
CA PHE A 423 -4.20 -2.59 4.67
C PHE A 423 -5.37 -1.60 4.69
N LYS A 424 -5.75 -0.97 3.56
CA LYS A 424 -6.92 -0.08 3.50
C LYS A 424 -8.15 -0.79 2.93
N GLY A 425 -9.35 -0.45 3.42
CA GLY A 425 -10.61 -1.16 3.10
C GLY A 425 -11.45 -0.59 1.96
N LYS A 426 -10.98 0.46 1.27
CA LYS A 426 -11.70 1.00 0.11
C LYS A 426 -11.71 -0.02 -1.02
N SER A 427 -12.83 -0.11 -1.74
CA SER A 427 -13.05 -1.03 -2.86
C SER A 427 -11.89 -1.07 -3.86
N ALA A 428 -11.49 0.10 -4.38
CA ALA A 428 -10.38 0.27 -5.31
C ALA A 428 -9.01 -0.13 -4.75
N ASN A 429 -8.82 -0.03 -3.43
CA ASN A 429 -7.55 -0.45 -2.81
C ASN A 429 -7.49 -1.98 -2.70
N LEU A 430 -8.63 -2.62 -2.46
CA LEU A 430 -8.71 -4.07 -2.29
C LEU A 430 -8.39 -4.81 -3.58
N THR A 431 -8.89 -4.34 -4.72
CA THR A 431 -8.65 -4.93 -6.06
C THR A 431 -7.18 -4.90 -6.47
N ARG A 432 -6.39 -3.93 -5.99
CA ARG A 432 -4.95 -3.83 -6.30
C ARG A 432 -4.11 -4.95 -5.69
N PHE A 433 -4.54 -5.55 -4.57
CA PHE A 433 -3.72 -6.51 -3.83
C PHE A 433 -3.37 -7.74 -4.67
N LYS A 434 -4.33 -8.32 -5.40
CA LYS A 434 -4.10 -9.46 -6.30
C LYS A 434 -3.12 -9.16 -7.43
N SER A 435 -2.94 -7.90 -7.82
CA SER A 435 -2.02 -7.55 -8.91
C SER A 435 -0.56 -7.62 -8.51
N LEU A 436 -0.29 -7.75 -7.21
CA LEU A 436 1.04 -8.08 -6.70
C LEU A 436 1.38 -9.57 -6.86
N ILE A 437 0.42 -10.45 -7.21
CA ILE A 437 0.70 -11.87 -7.48
C ILE A 437 1.76 -12.00 -8.59
N ASN A 438 2.72 -12.89 -8.38
CA ASN A 438 3.79 -13.23 -9.33
C ASN A 438 4.50 -12.01 -9.92
N SER A 439 4.68 -10.97 -9.11
CA SER A 439 5.37 -9.74 -9.52
C SER A 439 6.79 -9.66 -8.98
N VAL A 440 7.60 -8.80 -9.60
CA VAL A 440 8.83 -8.27 -9.02
C VAL A 440 8.55 -6.86 -8.50
N ILE A 441 8.91 -6.61 -7.24
CA ILE A 441 8.59 -5.36 -6.55
C ILE A 441 9.88 -4.79 -5.95
N ILE A 442 10.24 -3.59 -6.38
CA ILE A 442 11.32 -2.81 -5.79
C ILE A 442 10.72 -1.85 -4.77
N LEU A 443 11.13 -2.01 -3.52
CA LEU A 443 10.81 -1.12 -2.41
C LEU A 443 12.02 -0.23 -2.18
N ASP A 444 12.05 0.92 -2.86
CA ASP A 444 13.14 1.89 -2.76
C ASP A 444 12.97 2.79 -1.53
N GLU A 445 14.11 3.25 -1.02
CA GLU A 445 14.22 3.93 0.28
C GLU A 445 13.59 3.09 1.41
N TRP A 446 13.84 1.78 1.42
CA TRP A 446 13.27 0.81 2.38
C TRP A 446 13.45 1.20 3.85
N GLN A 447 14.47 2.00 4.18
CA GLN A 447 14.69 2.51 5.53
C GLN A 447 13.60 3.46 6.05
N SER A 448 12.82 4.05 5.16
CA SER A 448 11.82 5.08 5.48
C SER A 448 10.49 4.53 6.00
N ILE A 449 10.38 3.20 6.20
CA ILE A 449 9.18 2.58 6.79
C ILE A 449 8.90 3.19 8.16
N PRO A 450 7.65 3.60 8.43
CA PRO A 450 7.25 4.00 9.77
C PRO A 450 7.35 2.80 10.72
N THR A 451 8.09 2.97 11.81
CA THR A 451 8.35 1.91 12.81
C THR A 451 7.07 1.31 13.39
N GLU A 452 5.99 2.08 13.42
CA GLU A 452 4.66 1.69 13.88
C GLU A 452 4.07 0.51 13.10
N PHE A 453 4.40 0.41 11.81
CA PHE A 453 3.92 -0.64 10.91
C PHE A 453 4.97 -1.72 10.63
N LEU A 454 6.12 -1.70 11.33
CA LEU A 454 7.26 -2.60 11.09
C LEU A 454 6.83 -4.08 11.05
N TYR A 455 6.17 -4.56 12.10
CA TYR A 455 5.77 -5.97 12.21
C TYR A 455 4.72 -6.37 11.17
N MET A 456 3.71 -5.52 10.93
CA MET A 456 2.73 -5.79 9.87
C MET A 456 3.38 -5.87 8.50
N THR A 457 4.35 -5.00 8.24
CA THR A 457 5.09 -4.98 6.97
C THR A 457 5.91 -6.25 6.80
N ASN A 458 6.70 -6.62 7.82
CA ASN A 458 7.53 -7.82 7.78
C ASN A 458 6.69 -9.08 7.49
N LEU A 459 5.59 -9.26 8.22
CA LEU A 459 4.68 -10.38 8.01
C LEU A 459 4.03 -10.33 6.62
N ALA A 460 3.60 -9.17 6.14
CA ALA A 460 3.02 -9.05 4.81
C ALA A 460 4.01 -9.42 3.71
N LEU A 461 5.26 -8.96 3.78
CA LEU A 461 6.29 -9.32 2.80
C LEU A 461 6.63 -10.82 2.85
N ASN A 462 6.72 -11.41 4.04
CA ASN A 462 6.91 -12.86 4.19
C ASN A 462 5.74 -13.64 3.55
N PHE A 463 4.50 -13.22 3.79
CA PHE A 463 3.31 -13.80 3.15
C PHE A 463 3.36 -13.67 1.62
N MET A 464 3.73 -12.50 1.11
CA MET A 464 3.81 -12.24 -0.34
C MET A 464 4.86 -13.14 -1.02
N LYS A 465 6.03 -13.32 -0.40
CA LYS A 465 7.07 -14.27 -0.85
C LYS A 465 6.51 -15.70 -0.92
N ILE A 466 5.85 -16.16 0.15
CA ILE A 466 5.45 -17.57 0.32
C ILE A 466 4.21 -17.94 -0.51
N VAL A 467 3.20 -17.07 -0.52
CA VAL A 467 1.87 -17.37 -1.09
C VAL A 467 1.69 -16.67 -2.43
N MET A 468 2.04 -15.39 -2.52
CA MET A 468 1.80 -14.60 -3.73
C MET A 468 2.90 -14.74 -4.78
N LYS A 469 3.96 -15.50 -4.48
CA LYS A 469 5.09 -15.76 -5.38
C LYS A 469 5.77 -14.47 -5.86
N THR A 470 5.90 -13.49 -4.97
CA THR A 470 6.56 -12.22 -5.28
C THR A 470 8.07 -12.31 -5.12
N THR A 471 8.81 -11.64 -6.00
CA THR A 471 10.23 -11.32 -5.79
C THR A 471 10.32 -9.88 -5.30
N LEU A 472 10.79 -9.69 -4.07
CA LEU A 472 10.90 -8.38 -3.42
C LEU A 472 12.36 -7.95 -3.38
N VAL A 473 12.66 -6.72 -3.77
CA VAL A 473 14.00 -6.13 -3.62
C VAL A 473 13.90 -4.89 -2.75
N LEU A 474 14.60 -4.91 -1.62
CA LEU A 474 14.64 -3.81 -0.67
C LEU A 474 15.85 -2.96 -1.00
N SER A 475 15.61 -1.80 -1.63
CA SER A 475 16.65 -0.90 -2.13
C SER A 475 16.86 0.26 -1.17
N THR A 476 18.10 0.46 -0.73
CA THR A 476 18.45 1.51 0.22
C THR A 476 19.97 1.73 0.30
N ALA A 477 20.39 2.90 0.77
CA ALA A 477 21.77 3.17 1.15
C ALA A 477 22.05 2.91 2.65
N THR A 478 20.99 2.65 3.42
CA THR A 478 21.02 2.51 4.86
C THR A 478 20.12 1.34 5.26
N GLN A 479 20.57 0.12 4.95
CA GLN A 479 19.78 -1.09 5.14
C GLN A 479 19.37 -1.30 6.62
N PRO A 480 18.07 -1.38 6.93
CA PRO A 480 17.63 -1.67 8.29
C PRO A 480 17.76 -3.15 8.65
N THR A 481 17.89 -3.43 9.94
CA THR A 481 18.05 -4.77 10.52
C THR A 481 16.72 -5.51 10.71
N ASN A 482 15.86 -5.54 9.67
CA ASN A 482 14.52 -6.15 9.74
C ASN A 482 14.53 -7.67 10.00
N ALA A 483 15.67 -8.34 9.80
CA ALA A 483 15.86 -9.76 10.12
C ALA A 483 16.47 -10.01 11.51
N SER A 484 16.67 -8.94 12.31
CA SER A 484 17.22 -9.07 13.66
C SER A 484 16.41 -10.06 14.50
N ILE A 485 17.11 -10.91 15.24
CA ILE A 485 16.51 -11.90 16.14
C ILE A 485 15.82 -11.24 17.34
N SER A 486 16.10 -9.95 17.60
CA SER A 486 15.43 -9.16 18.65
C SER A 486 14.01 -8.74 18.29
N LEU A 487 13.61 -8.85 17.02
CA LEU A 487 12.27 -8.51 16.56
C LEU A 487 11.31 -9.68 16.80
N ASP A 488 10.13 -9.38 17.37
CA ASP A 488 9.06 -10.37 17.55
C ASP A 488 8.60 -10.97 16.22
N HIS A 489 8.52 -10.12 15.19
CA HIS A 489 8.14 -10.46 13.82
C HIS A 489 9.20 -9.96 12.85
N LYS A 490 10.21 -10.79 12.60
CA LYS A 490 11.32 -10.51 11.69
C LYS A 490 10.98 -10.80 10.22
N LEU A 491 11.76 -10.21 9.32
CA LEU A 491 11.71 -10.47 7.88
C LEU A 491 12.60 -11.68 7.53
N PHE A 492 12.17 -12.52 6.60
CA PHE A 492 12.95 -13.67 6.11
C PHE A 492 13.52 -13.39 4.72
N TYR A 493 14.74 -12.84 4.68
CA TYR A 493 15.48 -12.56 3.45
C TYR A 493 15.86 -13.85 2.68
N GLY A 494 16.36 -13.66 1.46
CA GLY A 494 16.78 -14.72 0.54
C GLY A 494 15.62 -15.39 -0.18
N ASN A 495 15.97 -16.44 -0.92
CA ASN A 495 15.03 -17.32 -1.60
C ASN A 495 14.14 -18.09 -0.59
N LEU A 496 13.32 -19.04 -1.04
CA LEU A 496 12.45 -19.83 -0.15
C LEU A 496 13.22 -20.61 0.94
N ASP A 497 14.50 -20.92 0.71
CA ASP A 497 15.38 -21.61 1.64
C ASP A 497 16.22 -20.65 2.52
N GLY A 498 16.06 -19.33 2.33
CA GLY A 498 16.78 -18.30 3.09
C GLY A 498 18.19 -18.00 2.57
N GLU A 499 18.49 -18.37 1.32
CA GLU A 499 19.83 -18.22 0.72
C GLU A 499 19.91 -17.01 -0.23
N ASN A 500 21.13 -16.54 -0.47
CA ASN A 500 21.48 -15.49 -1.44
C ASN A 500 20.76 -14.15 -1.23
N GLU A 501 20.62 -13.73 0.03
CA GLU A 501 19.87 -12.53 0.42
C GLU A 501 20.41 -11.21 -0.16
N ASP A 502 21.72 -11.06 -0.28
CA ASP A 502 22.34 -9.86 -0.83
C ASP A 502 22.49 -10.00 -2.35
N ILE A 503 21.92 -9.08 -3.12
CA ILE A 503 22.11 -9.04 -4.59
C ILE A 503 23.58 -8.74 -4.91
N ILE A 504 24.18 -7.84 -4.12
CA ILE A 504 25.58 -7.45 -4.20
C ILE A 504 26.27 -7.80 -2.88
N ASP A 505 27.31 -8.63 -2.93
CA ASP A 505 28.19 -8.82 -1.78
C ASP A 505 29.13 -7.62 -1.66
N ASN A 506 28.83 -6.77 -0.70
CA ASN A 506 29.56 -5.55 -0.44
C ASN A 506 31.06 -5.75 -0.16
N LYS A 507 31.48 -6.96 0.24
CA LYS A 507 32.90 -7.27 0.46
C LYS A 507 33.72 -7.33 -0.83
N ASN A 508 33.05 -7.49 -1.97
CA ASN A 508 33.71 -7.58 -3.27
C ASN A 508 34.03 -6.21 -3.88
N TYR A 509 33.58 -5.12 -3.24
CA TYR A 509 33.58 -3.78 -3.82
C TYR A 509 34.22 -2.75 -2.89
N ASP A 510 35.07 -1.89 -3.45
CA ASP A 510 35.61 -0.72 -2.74
C ASP A 510 34.70 0.49 -2.95
N PHE A 511 33.75 0.67 -2.02
CA PHE A 511 32.82 1.80 -2.07
C PHE A 511 33.44 3.14 -1.68
N SER A 512 34.74 3.23 -1.35
CA SER A 512 35.42 4.50 -1.07
C SER A 512 35.34 5.49 -2.25
N ALA A 513 35.19 5.00 -3.48
CA ALA A 513 34.94 5.84 -4.65
C ALA A 513 33.61 6.62 -4.60
N PHE A 514 32.65 6.16 -3.77
CA PHE A 514 31.39 6.87 -3.49
C PHE A 514 31.48 7.79 -2.26
N GLU A 515 32.51 7.65 -1.42
CA GLU A 515 32.71 8.48 -0.23
C GLU A 515 33.22 9.88 -0.63
N ARG A 516 32.30 10.84 -0.70
CA ARG A 516 32.59 12.23 -1.09
C ARG A 516 32.58 13.21 0.07
N VAL A 517 32.06 12.77 1.22
CA VAL A 517 31.73 13.61 2.39
C VAL A 517 32.07 12.86 3.66
N LYS A 518 32.67 13.56 4.63
CA LYS A 518 32.89 13.04 5.98
C LYS A 518 31.86 13.61 6.95
N LEU A 519 31.29 12.74 7.78
CA LEU A 519 30.46 13.15 8.92
C LEU A 519 31.36 13.67 10.04
N LYS A 520 31.00 14.82 10.62
CA LYS A 520 31.64 15.39 11.81
C LYS A 520 30.59 15.69 12.86
N VAL A 521 30.86 15.30 14.10
CA VAL A 521 30.09 15.76 15.26
C VAL A 521 30.56 17.17 15.61
N TYR A 522 29.63 18.11 15.79
CA TYR A 522 29.94 19.43 16.30
C TYR A 522 30.21 19.33 17.81
N GLY A 523 31.43 19.65 18.23
CA GLY A 523 31.89 19.51 19.61
C GLY A 523 31.75 18.06 20.12
N ASP A 524 30.90 17.84 21.11
CA ASP A 524 30.59 16.53 21.69
C ASP A 524 29.09 16.23 21.52
N ILE A 525 28.76 15.07 20.96
CA ILE A 525 27.38 14.62 20.77
C ILE A 525 26.60 14.49 22.09
N ASN A 526 27.32 14.35 23.20
CA ASN A 526 26.75 14.27 24.54
C ASN A 526 26.36 15.63 25.12
N MET A 527 26.96 16.71 24.63
CA MET A 527 26.59 18.08 24.96
C MET A 527 25.40 18.58 24.14
N MET A 528 24.78 19.67 24.59
CA MET A 528 23.69 20.35 23.90
C MET A 528 24.13 21.74 23.48
N TYR A 529 23.69 22.16 22.31
CA TYR A 529 24.06 23.43 21.67
C TYR A 529 22.82 24.27 21.33
N GLY A 530 22.99 25.59 21.20
CA GLY A 530 21.94 26.54 20.84
C GLY A 530 21.94 26.88 19.35
N LEU A 531 20.99 27.74 18.94
CA LEU A 531 20.97 28.27 17.57
C LEU A 531 22.14 29.22 17.28
N GLU A 532 22.67 29.89 18.30
CA GLU A 532 23.84 30.75 18.21
C GLU A 532 25.09 29.97 17.76
N ASP A 533 25.26 28.73 18.22
CA ASP A 533 26.34 27.85 17.78
C ASP A 533 26.24 27.53 16.28
N ILE A 534 25.02 27.27 15.78
CA ILE A 534 24.80 27.05 14.34
C ILE A 534 25.09 28.33 13.57
N ARG A 535 24.61 29.48 14.05
CA ARG A 535 24.86 30.78 13.43
C ARG A 535 26.36 30.99 13.29
N ASP A 536 27.12 30.82 14.37
CA ASP A 536 28.56 31.07 14.37
C ASP A 536 29.28 30.12 13.39
N LEU A 537 28.92 28.84 13.38
CA LEU A 537 29.45 27.87 12.40
C LEU A 537 29.14 28.26 10.94
N VAL A 538 27.95 28.79 10.66
CA VAL A 538 27.58 29.30 9.33
C VAL A 538 28.39 30.55 8.98
N LEU A 539 28.55 31.48 9.92
CA LEU A 539 29.29 32.73 9.71
C LEU A 539 30.79 32.49 9.48
N GLU A 540 31.37 31.46 10.10
CA GLU A 540 32.73 31.00 9.82
C GLU A 540 32.91 30.43 8.41
N ASN A 541 31.81 30.14 7.70
CA ASN A 541 31.78 29.52 6.38
C ASN A 541 30.96 30.34 5.36
N LEU A 542 30.97 31.67 5.47
CA LEU A 542 30.29 32.59 4.54
C LEU A 542 30.80 32.49 3.08
N ASP A 543 32.02 32.00 2.90
CA ASP A 543 32.64 31.76 1.59
C ASP A 543 32.09 30.50 0.89
N LYS A 544 31.19 29.76 1.54
CA LYS A 544 30.61 28.50 1.08
C LYS A 544 29.11 28.60 0.88
N SER A 545 28.56 27.76 0.00
CA SER A 545 27.13 27.53 -0.03
C SER A 545 26.74 26.62 1.15
N ASN A 546 25.83 27.07 2.01
CA ASN A 546 25.47 26.41 3.26
C ASN A 546 24.05 25.85 3.21
N LEU A 547 23.87 24.59 3.62
CA LEU A 547 22.55 24.01 3.86
C LEU A 547 22.41 23.62 5.33
N ILE A 548 21.41 24.18 6.00
CA ILE A 548 21.10 23.89 7.39
C ILE A 548 19.73 23.21 7.46
N ILE A 549 19.70 22.01 8.04
CA ILE A 549 18.51 21.19 8.16
C ILE A 549 18.18 20.99 9.64
N LEU A 550 17.01 21.47 10.05
CA LEU A 550 16.54 21.41 11.44
C LEU A 550 15.25 20.59 11.53
N ASN A 551 15.00 19.97 12.69
CA ASN A 551 13.86 19.06 12.82
C ASN A 551 12.49 19.77 12.82
N THR A 552 12.45 21.07 13.18
CA THR A 552 11.19 21.81 13.36
C THR A 552 11.17 23.12 12.58
N LYS A 553 10.01 23.47 12.02
CA LYS A 553 9.80 24.74 11.29
C LYS A 553 10.06 25.98 12.15
N LYS A 554 9.78 25.88 13.46
CA LYS A 554 9.99 26.97 14.42
C LYS A 554 11.47 27.33 14.55
N LEU A 555 12.35 26.32 14.61
CA LEU A 555 13.79 26.57 14.64
C LEU A 555 14.31 27.09 13.30
N VAL A 556 13.80 26.57 12.18
CA VAL A 556 14.14 27.11 10.85
C VAL A 556 13.83 28.61 10.78
N ARG A 557 12.66 29.03 11.27
CA ARG A 557 12.31 30.46 11.31
C ARG A 557 13.25 31.26 12.20
N LYS A 558 13.48 30.81 13.45
CA LYS A 558 14.38 31.50 14.38
C LYS A 558 15.80 31.65 13.84
N LEU A 559 16.37 30.58 13.27
CA LEU A 559 17.72 30.63 12.71
C LEU A 559 17.78 31.52 11.46
N TYR A 560 16.73 31.51 10.63
CA TYR A 560 16.60 32.44 9.51
C TYR A 560 16.69 33.89 9.99
N ASP A 561 15.88 34.25 11.00
CA ASP A 561 15.86 35.61 11.56
C ASP A 561 17.22 36.01 12.15
N LEU A 562 17.94 35.06 12.77
CA LEU A 562 19.29 35.28 13.30
C LEU A 562 20.35 35.54 12.21
N LEU A 563 20.14 35.02 11.00
CA LEU A 563 21.08 35.14 9.87
C LEU A 563 20.71 36.28 8.90
N GLU A 564 19.50 36.83 8.98
CA GLU A 564 18.98 37.80 8.01
C GLU A 564 19.86 39.06 7.89
N ASN A 565 20.45 39.52 9.00
CA ASN A 565 21.36 40.68 8.98
C ASN A 565 22.76 40.37 8.44
N ASN A 566 23.09 39.09 8.21
CA ASN A 566 24.40 38.65 7.76
C ASN A 566 24.45 38.28 6.26
N TYR A 567 23.29 38.14 5.61
CA TYR A 567 23.17 37.79 4.21
C TYR A 567 22.35 38.84 3.45
N GLU A 568 22.60 39.00 2.15
CA GLU A 568 21.63 39.70 1.31
C GLU A 568 20.33 38.89 1.23
N ASP A 569 19.19 39.56 1.13
CA ASP A 569 17.85 38.93 1.10
C ASP A 569 17.74 37.83 0.02
N LYS A 570 18.39 38.06 -1.13
CA LYS A 570 18.43 37.11 -2.26
C LYS A 570 19.27 35.86 -1.97
N ASP A 571 20.18 35.89 -1.01
CA ASP A 571 21.17 34.84 -0.75
C ASP A 571 20.79 33.93 0.43
N LEU A 572 19.74 34.28 1.20
CA LEU A 572 19.25 33.50 2.32
C LEU A 572 17.84 32.95 2.07
N TYR A 573 17.73 31.63 1.94
CA TYR A 573 16.48 30.94 1.64
C TYR A 573 15.86 30.28 2.87
N TYR A 574 14.55 30.45 3.01
CA TYR A 574 13.69 29.71 3.93
C TYR A 574 12.92 28.62 3.16
N LEU A 575 13.03 27.38 3.60
CA LEU A 575 12.37 26.26 2.93
C LEU A 575 11.70 25.29 3.92
N THR A 576 10.37 25.40 4.07
CA THR A 576 9.58 24.49 4.89
C THR A 576 8.25 24.14 4.22
N THR A 577 7.51 23.17 4.78
CA THR A 577 6.16 22.83 4.32
C THR A 577 5.08 23.86 4.71
N ASN A 578 5.45 25.02 5.29
CA ASN A 578 4.55 26.17 5.38
C ASN A 578 4.33 26.84 4.03
N LEU A 579 5.27 26.70 3.10
CA LEU A 579 5.11 27.14 1.72
C LEU A 579 4.25 26.15 0.95
N THR A 580 3.50 26.62 -0.05
CA THR A 580 2.80 25.74 -1.00
C THR A 580 3.78 24.86 -1.79
N ALA A 581 3.32 23.74 -2.34
CA ALA A 581 4.18 22.91 -3.18
C ALA A 581 4.71 23.68 -4.41
N SER A 582 3.86 24.52 -5.01
CA SER A 582 4.25 25.40 -6.12
C SER A 582 5.42 26.33 -5.75
N ASP A 583 5.35 27.03 -4.62
CA ASP A 583 6.39 27.97 -4.21
C ASP A 583 7.68 27.27 -3.80
N ARG A 584 7.58 26.10 -3.14
CA ARG A 584 8.76 25.27 -2.84
C ARG A 584 9.49 24.85 -4.12
N LEU A 585 8.76 24.40 -5.14
CA LEU A 585 9.36 23.99 -6.42
C LEU A 585 10.04 25.16 -7.15
N LYS A 586 9.43 26.35 -7.15
CA LYS A 586 10.05 27.56 -7.71
C LYS A 586 11.38 27.87 -7.01
N LYS A 587 11.40 27.91 -5.67
CA LYS A 587 12.60 28.19 -4.87
C LYS A 587 13.69 27.13 -5.07
N ILE A 588 13.33 25.84 -5.06
CA ILE A 588 14.27 24.75 -5.31
C ILE A 588 14.89 24.87 -6.71
N GLY A 589 14.09 25.20 -7.72
CA GLY A 589 14.58 25.43 -9.09
C GLY A 589 15.56 26.60 -9.19
N GLU A 590 15.34 27.67 -8.42
CA GLU A 590 16.27 28.80 -8.31
C GLU A 590 17.57 28.40 -7.60
N ILE A 591 17.46 27.80 -6.41
CA ILE A 591 18.59 27.28 -5.62
C ILE A 591 19.48 26.40 -6.49
N LYS A 592 18.90 25.45 -7.24
CA LYS A 592 19.64 24.57 -8.15
C LYS A 592 20.45 25.35 -9.18
N LYS A 593 19.83 26.33 -9.85
CA LYS A 593 20.50 27.17 -10.86
C LYS A 593 21.65 27.98 -10.26
N ARG A 594 21.50 28.46 -9.03
CA ARG A 594 22.51 29.26 -8.33
C ARG A 594 23.69 28.42 -7.86
N LEU A 595 23.42 27.24 -7.29
CA LEU A 595 24.47 26.29 -6.90
C LEU A 595 25.30 25.85 -8.12
N LEU A 596 24.68 25.62 -9.28
CA LEU A 596 25.39 25.29 -10.52
C LEU A 596 26.32 26.43 -11.01
N LYS A 597 26.03 27.69 -10.66
CA LYS A 597 26.89 28.84 -10.95
C LYS A 597 28.01 29.03 -9.92
N GLY A 598 27.97 28.28 -8.81
CA GLY A 598 28.91 28.41 -7.70
C GLY A 598 28.56 29.53 -6.70
N ASP A 599 27.33 30.06 -6.74
CA ASP A 599 26.89 31.12 -5.84
C ASP A 599 26.92 30.66 -4.36
N LYS A 600 27.34 31.56 -3.46
CA LYS A 600 27.48 31.30 -2.02
C LYS A 600 26.19 31.64 -1.28
N ILE A 601 25.19 30.78 -1.48
CA ILE A 601 23.86 30.92 -0.86
C ILE A 601 23.76 30.14 0.45
N CYS A 602 22.86 30.57 1.34
CA CYS A 602 22.51 29.87 2.56
C CYS A 602 21.05 29.43 2.51
N VAL A 603 20.78 28.16 2.80
CA VAL A 603 19.43 27.59 2.83
C VAL A 603 19.16 27.01 4.21
N VAL A 604 18.13 27.53 4.88
CA VAL A 604 17.63 26.98 6.14
C VAL A 604 16.33 26.24 5.86
N SER A 605 16.33 24.93 6.12
CA SER A 605 15.25 24.02 5.73
C SER A 605 14.86 23.04 6.84
N THR A 606 13.68 22.45 6.73
CA THR A 606 13.39 21.17 7.42
C THR A 606 13.83 19.98 6.58
N GLN A 607 13.46 18.75 6.97
CA GLN A 607 13.84 17.50 6.28
C GLN A 607 13.34 17.38 4.84
N LEU A 608 12.52 18.32 4.35
CA LEU A 608 11.93 18.23 3.01
C LEU A 608 12.97 18.21 1.87
N ILE A 609 14.18 18.72 2.12
CA ILE A 609 15.29 18.77 1.15
C ILE A 609 16.17 17.50 1.20
N GLU A 610 15.99 16.64 2.20
CA GLU A 610 16.80 15.42 2.40
C GLU A 610 16.57 14.40 1.28
N ALA A 611 15.37 14.31 0.71
CA ALA A 611 15.00 13.34 -0.32
C ALA A 611 14.28 13.99 -1.51
N GLY A 612 14.55 13.49 -2.72
CA GLY A 612 13.86 13.94 -3.95
C GLY A 612 14.20 15.35 -4.41
N VAL A 613 15.33 15.90 -3.96
CA VAL A 613 15.85 17.19 -4.41
C VAL A 613 17.28 17.03 -4.89
N ASP A 614 17.55 17.55 -6.08
CA ASP A 614 18.86 17.47 -6.75
C ASP A 614 19.65 18.77 -6.57
N VAL A 615 20.31 18.88 -5.41
CA VAL A 615 21.13 20.02 -4.98
C VAL A 615 22.47 19.54 -4.42
N ASP A 616 23.51 20.36 -4.60
CA ASP A 616 24.88 20.10 -4.17
C ASP A 616 25.47 21.32 -3.44
N PHE A 617 25.62 21.22 -2.12
CA PHE A 617 26.16 22.26 -1.25
C PHE A 617 27.62 21.98 -0.84
N ASP A 618 28.39 23.05 -0.62
CA ASP A 618 29.73 23.03 -0.02
C ASP A 618 29.74 22.52 1.43
N LEU A 619 28.75 22.89 2.24
CA LEU A 619 28.63 22.56 3.66
C LEU A 619 27.18 22.20 4.01
N VAL A 620 27.00 21.13 4.77
CA VAL A 620 25.70 20.75 5.34
C VAL A 620 25.79 20.69 6.86
N ILE A 621 24.82 21.30 7.54
CA ILE A 621 24.64 21.22 8.99
C ILE A 621 23.27 20.60 9.26
N ARG A 622 23.24 19.52 10.05
CA ARG A 622 22.01 18.79 10.38
C ARG A 622 21.85 18.71 11.89
N SER A 623 20.70 19.15 12.42
CA SER A 623 20.39 18.86 13.83
C SER A 623 20.21 17.35 14.04
N LEU A 624 20.55 16.83 15.23
CA LEU A 624 20.51 15.40 15.53
C LEU A 624 19.15 14.79 15.15
N SER A 625 19.17 13.66 14.46
CA SER A 625 17.98 12.93 14.01
C SER A 625 18.28 11.43 13.91
N GLY A 626 17.52 10.67 13.12
CA GLY A 626 17.88 9.30 12.75
C GLY A 626 19.10 9.24 11.84
N MET A 627 19.88 8.15 11.91
CA MET A 627 21.08 7.99 11.09
C MET A 627 20.75 7.92 9.59
N ASP A 628 19.59 7.37 9.24
CA ASP A 628 19.02 7.38 7.90
C ASP A 628 18.86 8.80 7.34
N SER A 629 18.28 9.71 8.12
CA SER A 629 18.13 11.13 7.79
C SER A 629 19.50 11.84 7.68
N VAL A 630 20.45 11.50 8.56
CA VAL A 630 21.83 12.04 8.49
C VAL A 630 22.51 11.65 7.19
N VAL A 631 22.43 10.38 6.78
CA VAL A 631 23.04 9.90 5.52
C VAL A 631 22.37 10.54 4.30
N GLN A 632 21.04 10.73 4.32
CA GLN A 632 20.34 11.45 3.26
C GLN A 632 20.80 12.92 3.15
N ALA A 633 20.97 13.60 4.29
CA ALA A 633 21.52 14.96 4.33
C ALA A 633 22.97 15.03 3.82
N MET A 634 23.80 14.04 4.16
CA MET A 634 25.16 13.92 3.61
C MET A 634 25.16 13.84 2.08
N GLY A 635 24.18 13.16 1.49
CA GLY A 635 23.97 13.09 0.04
C GLY A 635 23.58 14.41 -0.65
N ARG A 636 23.51 15.53 0.09
CA ARG A 636 23.34 16.90 -0.42
C ARG A 636 24.61 17.74 -0.29
N CYS A 637 25.65 17.20 0.33
CA CYS A 637 26.97 17.81 0.45
C CYS A 637 27.90 17.21 -0.60
N ASN A 638 28.65 18.03 -1.34
CA ASN A 638 29.61 17.61 -2.36
C ASN A 638 29.12 16.44 -3.24
N ARG A 639 27.85 16.50 -3.64
CA ARG A 639 27.13 15.44 -4.33
C ARG A 639 27.81 15.08 -5.64
N GLU A 640 28.35 16.05 -6.38
CA GLU A 640 29.05 15.79 -7.65
C GLU A 640 30.54 15.43 -7.47
N GLY A 641 31.07 15.52 -6.25
CA GLY A 641 32.44 15.08 -5.93
C GLY A 641 33.54 16.00 -6.50
N HIS A 642 33.20 17.25 -6.84
CA HIS A 642 34.16 18.23 -7.36
C HIS A 642 35.17 18.73 -6.32
N ARG A 643 34.94 18.49 -5.03
CA ARG A 643 35.78 18.99 -3.92
C ARG A 643 36.59 17.86 -3.30
N GLN A 644 37.86 18.13 -2.96
CA GLN A 644 38.76 17.17 -2.33
C GLN A 644 38.32 16.76 -0.91
N SER A 645 37.65 17.64 -0.17
CA SER A 645 37.09 17.33 1.15
C SER A 645 35.86 18.17 1.42
N ALA A 646 34.78 17.54 1.86
CA ALA A 646 33.55 18.20 2.30
C ALA A 646 33.04 17.56 3.58
N PHE A 647 32.35 18.36 4.40
CA PHE A 647 31.89 17.94 5.72
C PHE A 647 30.39 18.11 5.86
N THR A 648 29.77 17.16 6.54
CA THR A 648 28.44 17.32 7.11
C THR A 648 28.59 17.36 8.62
N TYR A 649 28.11 18.44 9.24
CA TYR A 649 28.11 18.61 10.68
C TYR A 649 26.81 18.10 11.27
N LEU A 650 26.91 17.23 12.27
CA LEU A 650 25.80 16.79 13.10
C LEU A 650 25.86 17.51 14.44
N ILE A 651 24.79 18.22 14.79
CA ILE A 651 24.72 19.02 16.02
C ILE A 651 23.55 18.58 16.91
N ASN A 652 23.84 18.30 18.18
CA ASN A 652 22.82 17.94 19.17
C ASN A 652 22.27 19.21 19.84
N LEU A 653 21.09 19.67 19.41
CA LEU A 653 20.48 20.90 19.93
C LEU A 653 19.83 20.73 21.31
N ASP A 654 19.74 21.84 22.06
CA ASP A 654 19.03 21.88 23.35
C ASP A 654 17.56 21.45 23.19
N LYS A 655 17.13 20.52 24.03
CA LYS A 655 15.77 19.96 24.04
C LYS A 655 14.68 21.00 24.37
N ASN A 656 15.04 22.05 25.09
CA ASN A 656 14.13 23.15 25.42
C ASN A 656 13.85 24.03 24.19
N GLU A 657 14.80 24.11 23.27
CA GLU A 657 14.67 24.81 21.99
C GLU A 657 14.04 23.91 20.92
N GLU A 658 14.58 22.72 20.73
CA GLU A 658 14.10 21.74 19.75
C GLU A 658 13.06 20.79 20.35
N LYS A 659 11.85 21.31 20.57
CA LYS A 659 10.71 20.52 21.04
C LYS A 659 10.21 19.55 19.95
N THR A 660 10.70 18.31 19.97
CA THR A 660 10.31 17.24 19.04
C THR A 660 9.22 16.30 19.56
N SER A 661 8.70 16.54 20.76
CA SER A 661 7.67 15.68 21.39
C SER A 661 6.35 15.57 20.61
N MET A 662 6.07 16.52 19.71
CA MET A 662 4.90 16.45 18.81
C MET A 662 5.20 15.71 17.50
N LEU A 663 6.46 15.37 17.22
CA LEU A 663 6.88 14.62 16.02
C LEU A 663 7.09 13.16 16.40
N LYS A 664 6.11 12.33 16.05
CA LYS A 664 6.10 10.90 16.35
C LYS A 664 7.38 10.20 15.85
N GLY A 665 8.05 9.45 16.73
CA GLY A 665 9.24 8.67 16.39
C GLY A 665 10.57 9.44 16.35
N VAL A 666 10.57 10.78 16.40
CA VAL A 666 11.81 11.56 16.24
C VAL A 666 12.73 11.42 17.45
N ASP A 667 12.19 11.41 18.66
CA ASP A 667 12.97 11.31 19.89
C ASP A 667 13.62 9.93 20.03
N GLU A 668 12.92 8.86 19.63
CA GLU A 668 13.44 7.50 19.56
C GLU A 668 14.60 7.40 18.58
N ARG A 669 14.45 7.99 17.38
CA ARG A 669 15.50 8.02 16.35
C ARG A 669 16.72 8.81 16.80
N LYS A 670 16.54 9.98 17.42
CA LYS A 670 17.64 10.76 18.02
C LYS A 670 18.40 9.96 19.07
N THR A 671 17.65 9.28 19.96
CA THR A 671 18.22 8.47 21.03
C THR A 671 19.06 7.32 20.48
N ALA A 672 18.52 6.60 19.49
CA ALA A 672 19.23 5.52 18.81
C ALA A 672 20.48 6.01 18.06
N CYS A 673 20.38 7.15 17.36
CA CYS A 673 21.52 7.74 16.63
C CYS A 673 22.63 8.19 17.58
N LYS A 674 22.30 8.90 18.66
CA LYS A 674 23.26 9.29 19.70
C LYS A 674 23.93 8.06 20.33
N ALA A 675 23.15 7.02 20.61
CA ALA A 675 23.68 5.79 21.16
C ALA A 675 24.63 5.07 20.17
N ALA A 676 24.38 5.11 18.86
CA ALA A 676 25.28 4.59 17.81
C ALA A 676 26.58 5.41 17.69
N LEU A 677 26.49 6.73 17.80
CA LEU A 677 27.68 7.60 17.75
C LEU A 677 28.61 7.39 18.96
N ASN A 678 28.06 7.12 20.14
CA ASN A 678 28.85 6.90 21.36
C ASN A 678 29.65 5.59 21.37
N THR A 679 29.34 4.64 20.49
CA THR A 679 30.06 3.36 20.37
C THR A 679 31.16 3.37 19.31
N SER A 680 31.31 4.49 18.58
CA SER A 680 32.25 4.63 17.47
C SER A 680 33.54 5.35 17.88
N THR A 681 34.64 5.04 17.16
CA THR A 681 35.96 5.66 17.30
C THR A 681 36.05 6.98 16.50
N GLU A 682 37.21 7.66 16.55
CA GLU A 682 37.42 8.97 15.87
C GLU A 682 37.10 8.96 14.35
N ASP A 683 37.34 7.84 13.64
CA ASP A 683 36.85 7.65 12.27
C ASP A 683 35.46 7.00 12.28
N LEU A 684 34.45 7.78 11.88
CA LEU A 684 33.03 7.38 11.83
C LEU A 684 32.74 6.58 10.54
N ASP A 685 32.74 5.25 10.65
CA ASP A 685 32.22 4.35 9.61
C ASP A 685 30.70 4.45 9.53
N ILE A 686 30.19 5.09 8.47
CA ILE A 686 28.76 5.34 8.26
C ILE A 686 27.95 4.06 8.15
N LYS A 687 28.51 3.00 7.54
CA LYS A 687 27.79 1.75 7.36
C LYS A 687 27.59 1.05 8.70
N LYS A 688 28.66 0.94 9.48
CA LYS A 688 28.61 0.38 10.84
C LYS A 688 27.68 1.17 11.75
N LEU A 689 27.77 2.51 11.69
CA LEU A 689 26.89 3.40 12.45
C LEU A 689 25.40 3.20 12.12
N THR A 690 25.09 2.96 10.85
CA THR A 690 23.72 2.75 10.39
C THR A 690 23.15 1.42 10.89
N GLU A 691 23.94 0.36 10.85
CA GLU A 691 23.57 -0.95 11.39
C GLU A 691 23.28 -0.86 12.90
N GLU A 692 24.23 -0.31 13.67
CA GLU A 692 24.08 -0.12 15.11
C GLU A 692 22.89 0.80 15.45
N TYR A 693 22.65 1.82 14.64
CA TYR A 693 21.49 2.70 14.77
C TYR A 693 20.18 1.92 14.66
N PHE A 694 20.00 1.07 13.65
CA PHE A 694 18.77 0.31 13.48
C PHE A 694 18.58 -0.75 14.56
N GLU A 695 19.65 -1.45 14.96
CA GLU A 695 19.58 -2.38 16.08
C GLU A 695 19.11 -1.69 17.37
N LYS A 696 19.69 -0.52 17.68
CA LYS A 696 19.31 0.29 18.85
C LYS A 696 17.90 0.86 18.71
N LEU A 697 17.51 1.31 17.52
CA LEU A 697 16.16 1.82 17.27
C LEU A 697 15.13 0.72 17.55
N TYR A 698 15.31 -0.45 16.94
CA TYR A 698 14.37 -1.56 17.05
C TYR A 698 14.34 -2.20 18.43
N ALA A 699 15.49 -2.33 19.11
CA ALA A 699 15.52 -2.82 20.48
C ALA A 699 14.80 -1.91 21.49
N ASN A 700 14.72 -0.60 21.19
CA ASN A 700 14.06 0.38 22.05
C ASN A 700 12.56 0.53 21.76
N LEU A 701 12.03 -0.10 20.69
CA LEU A 701 10.60 -0.05 20.37
C LEU A 701 9.78 -0.88 21.37
N LYS A 702 8.79 -0.22 21.99
CA LYS A 702 7.84 -0.80 22.94
C LYS A 702 6.50 -1.13 22.28
N GLY A 703 5.72 -1.98 22.94
CA GLY A 703 4.45 -2.50 22.41
C GLY A 703 3.38 -1.45 22.08
N ASP A 704 3.41 -0.29 22.73
CA ASP A 704 2.52 0.86 22.52
C ASP A 704 2.94 1.76 21.34
N GLN A 705 4.14 1.56 20.80
CA GLN A 705 4.65 2.29 19.63
C GLN A 705 4.28 1.61 18.30
N TYR A 706 3.74 0.39 18.34
CA TYR A 706 3.23 -0.30 17.15
C TYR A 706 1.75 -0.01 16.92
N SER A 707 1.33 -0.01 15.66
CA SER A 707 -0.07 0.18 15.28
C SER A 707 -0.97 -0.91 15.85
N ASP A 708 -2.10 -0.50 16.44
CA ASP A 708 -3.15 -1.41 16.89
C ASP A 708 -3.82 -2.18 15.74
N VAL A 709 -3.63 -1.75 14.49
CA VAL A 709 -4.13 -2.44 13.29
C VAL A 709 -3.63 -3.89 13.24
N LEU A 710 -2.40 -4.17 13.68
CA LEU A 710 -1.89 -5.55 13.79
C LEU A 710 -2.78 -6.39 14.72
N LYS A 711 -3.15 -5.84 15.87
CA LYS A 711 -4.00 -6.54 16.85
C LYS A 711 -5.38 -6.78 16.25
N LEU A 712 -5.94 -5.82 15.53
CA LEU A 712 -7.25 -5.96 14.89
C LEU A 712 -7.23 -7.01 13.75
N LEU A 713 -6.16 -7.08 12.96
CA LEU A 713 -6.00 -8.03 11.85
C LEU A 713 -5.48 -9.40 12.27
N ALA A 714 -4.73 -9.53 13.36
CA ALA A 714 -4.35 -10.82 13.90
C ALA A 714 -5.50 -11.38 14.73
N GLU A 715 -5.84 -10.74 15.84
CA GLU A 715 -6.93 -11.17 16.71
C GLU A 715 -7.39 -10.03 17.62
N ASN A 716 -8.65 -9.60 17.52
CA ASN A 716 -9.21 -8.65 18.46
C ASN A 716 -9.54 -9.35 19.79
N LYS A 717 -8.53 -9.54 20.63
CA LYS A 717 -8.63 -10.25 21.92
C LYS A 717 -9.75 -9.74 22.81
N ARG A 718 -10.03 -8.43 22.79
CA ARG A 718 -11.11 -7.82 23.57
C ARG A 718 -12.47 -8.33 23.11
N VAL A 719 -12.73 -8.28 21.81
CA VAL A 719 -14.00 -8.71 21.22
C VAL A 719 -14.14 -10.24 21.29
N ALA A 720 -13.06 -10.99 21.02
CA ALA A 720 -13.01 -12.45 21.17
C ALA A 720 -13.38 -12.87 22.60
N SER A 721 -12.71 -12.29 23.60
CA SER A 721 -12.97 -12.58 25.02
C SER A 721 -14.40 -12.22 25.43
N ALA A 722 -14.92 -11.08 24.97
CA ALA A 722 -16.29 -10.66 25.27
C ALA A 722 -17.31 -11.63 24.66
N PHE A 723 -17.11 -12.00 23.40
CA PHE A 723 -17.96 -12.96 22.70
C PHE A 723 -17.95 -14.33 23.38
N GLN A 724 -16.77 -14.86 23.70
CA GLN A 724 -16.60 -16.16 24.36
C GLN A 724 -17.29 -16.18 25.73
N LYS A 725 -17.06 -15.16 26.58
CA LYS A 725 -17.70 -15.06 27.90
C LYS A 725 -19.23 -15.07 27.82
N LEU A 726 -19.81 -14.36 26.85
CA LEU A 726 -21.26 -14.22 26.72
C LEU A 726 -21.95 -15.42 26.05
N ASN A 727 -21.21 -16.22 25.28
CA ASN A 727 -21.76 -17.38 24.57
C ASN A 727 -21.42 -18.73 25.20
N LYS A 728 -20.62 -18.80 26.28
CA LYS A 728 -20.36 -20.02 27.10
C LYS A 728 -21.62 -20.76 27.59
N VAL A 729 -22.81 -20.16 27.49
CA VAL A 729 -24.07 -20.67 28.08
C VAL A 729 -25.19 -20.89 27.04
N LYS A 730 -24.94 -20.66 25.73
CA LYS A 730 -25.98 -20.92 24.70
C LYS A 730 -25.96 -22.38 24.26
N LYS A 731 -27.15 -23.00 24.11
CA LYS A 731 -27.31 -24.42 23.74
C LYS A 731 -26.59 -24.81 22.45
N ASP A 732 -26.48 -23.91 21.48
CA ASP A 732 -26.01 -24.24 20.12
C ASP A 732 -24.50 -24.02 19.90
N LEU A 733 -23.79 -23.36 20.83
CA LEU A 733 -22.36 -23.04 20.69
C LEU A 733 -21.59 -23.47 21.94
N LYS A 734 -20.53 -24.27 21.76
CA LYS A 734 -19.68 -24.75 22.86
C LYS A 734 -18.23 -24.35 22.65
N GLU A 735 -17.49 -24.15 23.73
CA GLU A 735 -16.05 -23.92 23.68
C GLU A 735 -15.31 -25.26 23.82
N VAL A 736 -14.45 -25.59 22.85
CA VAL A 736 -13.69 -26.84 22.78
C VAL A 736 -12.23 -26.50 22.49
N ALA A 737 -11.35 -26.73 23.47
CA ALA A 737 -9.90 -26.50 23.34
C ALA A 737 -9.51 -25.10 22.80
N GLY A 738 -10.25 -24.06 23.18
CA GLY A 738 -10.02 -22.67 22.73
C GLY A 738 -10.76 -22.28 21.43
N TYR A 739 -11.34 -23.25 20.72
CA TYR A 739 -12.20 -23.02 19.56
C TYR A 739 -13.66 -22.92 19.98
N LEU A 740 -14.47 -22.22 19.19
CA LEU A 740 -15.92 -22.30 19.31
C LEU A 740 -16.47 -23.33 18.34
N TYR A 741 -17.43 -24.13 18.79
CA TYR A 741 -18.04 -25.19 18.01
C TYR A 741 -19.54 -24.94 17.86
N ASP A 742 -20.02 -24.83 16.61
CA ASP A 742 -21.45 -24.79 16.30
C ASP A 742 -21.97 -26.23 16.18
N GLU A 743 -22.72 -26.68 17.19
CA GLU A 743 -23.24 -28.06 17.21
C GLU A 743 -24.25 -28.32 16.10
N LYS A 744 -24.96 -27.31 15.61
CA LYS A 744 -25.94 -27.50 14.54
C LYS A 744 -25.24 -27.82 13.23
N ARG A 745 -24.11 -27.16 12.96
CA ARG A 745 -23.39 -27.23 11.68
C ARG A 745 -22.11 -28.06 11.73
N GLN A 746 -21.70 -28.51 12.91
CA GLN A 746 -20.46 -29.24 13.14
C GLN A 746 -19.21 -28.50 12.61
N ILE A 747 -19.14 -27.17 12.81
CA ILE A 747 -18.05 -26.29 12.34
C ILE A 747 -17.37 -25.62 13.54
N TYR A 748 -16.04 -25.53 13.49
CA TYR A 748 -15.25 -24.76 14.45
C TYR A 748 -15.02 -23.30 13.98
N PHE A 749 -14.85 -22.38 14.93
CA PHE A 749 -14.52 -20.97 14.67
C PHE A 749 -13.36 -20.54 15.54
N ASP A 750 -12.32 -19.99 14.90
CA ASP A 750 -11.15 -19.36 15.52
C ASP A 750 -10.83 -17.96 14.97
N LEU A 751 -11.58 -17.52 13.94
CA LEU A 751 -11.39 -16.22 13.30
C LEU A 751 -12.12 -15.12 14.09
N PHE A 752 -11.35 -14.27 14.79
CA PHE A 752 -11.85 -13.15 15.59
C PHE A 752 -11.29 -11.79 15.17
N GLN A 753 -10.96 -11.65 13.89
CA GLN A 753 -10.42 -10.42 13.33
C GLN A 753 -11.48 -9.32 13.20
N SER A 754 -11.07 -8.09 13.49
CA SER A 754 -11.86 -6.87 13.25
C SER A 754 -11.41 -6.22 11.94
N PHE A 755 -11.67 -6.89 10.81
CA PHE A 755 -11.26 -6.40 9.48
C PHE A 755 -11.77 -5.00 9.17
N LYS A 756 -13.06 -4.73 9.36
CA LYS A 756 -13.67 -3.45 8.99
C LYS A 756 -13.10 -2.31 9.85
N GLU A 757 -12.90 -2.56 11.14
CA GLU A 757 -12.25 -1.63 12.06
C GLU A 757 -10.79 -1.37 11.64
N ALA A 758 -10.00 -2.45 11.49
CA ALA A 758 -8.60 -2.38 11.07
C ALA A 758 -8.39 -1.57 9.80
N TYR A 759 -9.21 -1.86 8.78
CA TYR A 759 -9.11 -1.24 7.47
C TYR A 759 -9.58 0.22 7.44
N LYS A 760 -10.44 0.61 8.38
CA LYS A 760 -10.85 2.00 8.58
C LYS A 760 -9.73 2.77 9.27
N ASP A 761 -9.20 2.20 10.34
CA ASP A 761 -8.22 2.82 11.23
C ASP A 761 -6.80 2.86 10.65
N PHE A 762 -6.51 2.03 9.63
CA PHE A 762 -5.24 2.08 8.94
C PHE A 762 -5.03 3.40 8.19
N GLU A 763 -4.04 4.17 8.60
CA GLU A 763 -3.53 5.36 7.91
C GLU A 763 -1.99 5.34 7.98
N LEU A 764 -1.33 5.17 6.83
CA LEU A 764 0.14 5.13 6.79
C LEU A 764 0.76 6.47 7.22
N ILE A 765 0.11 7.56 6.82
CA ILE A 765 0.46 8.93 7.19
C ILE A 765 -0.75 9.45 7.97
N GLU A 766 -0.56 9.79 9.25
CA GLU A 766 -1.62 10.37 10.08
C GLU A 766 -2.06 11.73 9.49
N ASP A 767 -3.32 11.84 9.07
CA ASP A 767 -3.88 13.07 8.52
C ASP A 767 -4.43 13.96 9.66
N ASN A 768 -3.55 14.32 10.60
CA ASN A 768 -3.90 15.22 11.72
C ASN A 768 -4.11 16.68 11.26
N ASN A 769 -3.72 17.00 10.02
CA ASN A 769 -3.84 18.30 9.39
C ASN A 769 -4.80 18.19 8.20
N ARG A 770 -5.59 19.23 7.89
CA ARG A 770 -6.29 19.30 6.59
C ARG A 770 -5.57 20.28 5.68
N SER A 771 -5.67 20.01 4.39
CA SER A 771 -5.15 20.91 3.36
C SER A 771 -6.10 22.10 3.18
N ALA A 772 -5.54 23.32 3.24
CA ALA A 772 -6.23 24.54 2.83
C ALA A 772 -5.58 25.09 1.56
N ILE A 773 -6.41 25.52 0.60
CA ILE A 773 -5.96 26.18 -0.62
C ILE A 773 -5.58 27.61 -0.26
N VAL A 774 -4.38 28.05 -0.60
CA VAL A 774 -3.94 29.42 -0.32
C VAL A 774 -4.57 30.37 -1.32
N ASN A 775 -5.21 31.45 -0.84
CA ASN A 775 -5.71 32.54 -1.66
C ASN A 775 -4.61 33.58 -1.88
N TYR A 776 -4.03 33.62 -3.08
CA TYR A 776 -3.02 34.58 -3.49
C TYR A 776 -3.05 34.76 -5.01
N LYS A 777 -2.15 35.60 -5.54
CA LYS A 777 -2.15 36.01 -6.97
C LYS A 777 -2.23 34.83 -7.96
N ASP A 778 -1.55 33.72 -7.69
CA ASP A 778 -1.53 32.57 -8.60
C ASP A 778 -2.83 31.74 -8.57
N THR A 779 -3.64 31.84 -7.51
CA THR A 779 -4.85 31.03 -7.30
C THR A 779 -6.14 31.83 -7.43
N GLU A 780 -6.09 33.15 -7.41
CA GLU A 780 -7.25 34.06 -7.34
C GLU A 780 -8.31 33.76 -8.41
N LYS A 781 -7.90 33.59 -9.68
CA LYS A 781 -8.81 33.31 -10.79
C LYS A 781 -9.56 31.99 -10.61
N ASP A 782 -8.82 30.94 -10.25
CA ASP A 782 -9.34 29.59 -10.08
C ASP A 782 -10.22 29.50 -8.83
N LEU A 783 -9.84 30.17 -7.73
CA LEU A 783 -10.65 30.25 -6.51
C LEU A 783 -11.98 30.98 -6.74
N ASN A 784 -11.96 32.11 -7.46
CA ASN A 784 -13.19 32.83 -7.82
C ASN A 784 -14.14 31.95 -8.62
N ARG A 785 -13.61 31.19 -9.59
CA ARG A 785 -14.40 30.25 -10.39
C ARG A 785 -14.94 29.10 -9.54
N LEU A 786 -14.14 28.58 -8.62
CA LEU A 786 -14.53 27.50 -7.71
C LEU A 786 -15.61 27.95 -6.72
N MET A 787 -15.57 29.18 -6.21
CA MET A 787 -16.66 29.75 -5.38
C MET A 787 -17.95 29.90 -6.18
N ASP A 788 -17.88 30.41 -7.41
CA ASP A 788 -19.04 30.54 -8.31
C ASP A 788 -19.71 29.19 -8.59
N LEU A 789 -18.91 28.16 -8.93
CA LEU A 789 -19.41 26.80 -9.14
C LEU A 789 -20.00 26.17 -7.87
N ALA A 790 -19.36 26.37 -6.72
CA ALA A 790 -19.84 25.85 -5.44
C ALA A 790 -21.21 26.44 -5.05
N ASN A 791 -21.42 27.74 -5.31
CA ASN A 791 -22.70 28.40 -5.06
C ASN A 791 -23.81 27.94 -6.03
N ASN A 792 -23.44 27.58 -7.27
CA ASN A 792 -24.35 27.14 -8.32
C ASN A 792 -24.43 25.62 -8.47
N LEU A 793 -24.09 24.86 -7.41
CA LEU A 793 -23.98 23.40 -7.45
C LEU A 793 -25.35 22.69 -7.29
N LYS A 794 -26.43 23.26 -7.84
CA LYS A 794 -27.81 22.73 -7.77
C LYS A 794 -28.48 22.86 -9.14
N GLY A 795 -29.48 22.02 -9.40
CA GLY A 795 -30.27 22.07 -10.64
C GLY A 795 -29.72 21.17 -11.75
N PRO A 796 -30.19 21.35 -13.01
CA PRO A 796 -29.90 20.43 -14.12
C PRO A 796 -28.42 20.36 -14.51
N ASP A 797 -27.64 21.43 -14.24
CA ASP A 797 -26.20 21.48 -14.52
C ASP A 797 -25.32 20.90 -13.39
N TYR A 798 -25.91 20.27 -12.37
CA TYR A 798 -25.20 19.75 -11.20
C TYR A 798 -23.95 18.92 -11.56
N LEU A 799 -24.10 17.94 -12.45
CA LEU A 799 -23.01 17.02 -12.82
C LEU A 799 -21.88 17.76 -13.55
N LYS A 800 -22.23 18.67 -14.47
CA LYS A 800 -21.28 19.51 -15.19
C LYS A 800 -20.50 20.43 -14.26
N ASN A 801 -21.20 21.12 -13.35
CA ASN A 801 -20.58 22.03 -12.38
C ASN A 801 -19.71 21.26 -11.38
N LEU A 802 -20.13 20.07 -10.94
CA LEU A 802 -19.34 19.21 -10.06
C LEU A 802 -18.05 18.74 -10.74
N LYS A 803 -18.11 18.40 -12.03
CA LYS A 803 -16.95 18.00 -12.84
C LYS A 803 -15.94 19.14 -12.97
N GLU A 804 -16.41 20.33 -13.36
CA GLU A 804 -15.57 21.53 -13.47
C GLU A 804 -14.96 21.91 -12.11
N LEU A 805 -15.72 21.79 -11.02
CA LEU A 805 -15.23 22.04 -9.67
C LEU A 805 -14.07 21.09 -9.30
N LYS A 806 -14.19 19.80 -9.58
CA LYS A 806 -13.13 18.82 -9.31
C LYS A 806 -11.84 19.15 -10.08
N LYS A 807 -11.96 19.59 -11.34
CA LYS A 807 -10.81 20.04 -12.14
C LYS A 807 -10.05 21.18 -11.47
N ILE A 808 -10.78 22.19 -11.03
CA ILE A 808 -10.20 23.38 -10.42
C ILE A 808 -9.54 23.04 -9.08
N VAL A 809 -10.21 22.23 -8.24
CA VAL A 809 -9.63 21.73 -6.99
C VAL A 809 -8.31 21.01 -7.25
N LYS A 810 -8.25 20.22 -8.31
CA LYS A 810 -7.05 19.50 -8.70
C LYS A 810 -5.92 20.42 -9.17
N THR A 811 -6.22 21.44 -9.98
CA THR A 811 -5.24 22.49 -10.35
C THR A 811 -4.70 23.19 -9.10
N LEU A 812 -5.59 23.52 -8.16
CA LEU A 812 -5.26 24.20 -6.91
C LEU A 812 -4.53 23.31 -5.89
N SER A 813 -4.49 21.99 -6.07
CA SER A 813 -3.84 21.05 -5.13
C SER A 813 -2.36 21.39 -4.87
N ARG A 814 -1.64 21.93 -5.86
CA ARG A 814 -0.24 22.36 -5.73
C ARG A 814 -0.08 23.64 -4.90
N HIS A 815 -1.17 24.35 -4.67
CA HIS A 815 -1.27 25.61 -3.94
C HIS A 815 -1.89 25.42 -2.54
N THR A 816 -1.79 24.21 -2.00
CA THR A 816 -2.28 23.88 -0.67
C THR A 816 -1.18 23.86 0.38
N VAL A 817 -1.60 24.10 1.63
CA VAL A 817 -0.78 23.99 2.84
C VAL A 817 -1.52 23.16 3.88
N ALA A 818 -0.78 22.37 4.65
CA ALA A 818 -1.35 21.53 5.70
C ALA A 818 -1.50 22.33 7.00
N LEU A 819 -2.73 22.43 7.51
CA LEU A 819 -3.08 23.19 8.72
C LEU A 819 -3.66 22.27 9.80
N ASN A 820 -3.37 22.56 11.06
CA ASN A 820 -3.96 21.84 12.18
C ASN A 820 -5.45 22.24 12.35
N LYS A 821 -6.22 21.46 13.12
CA LYS A 821 -7.66 21.70 13.31
C LYS A 821 -8.00 23.08 13.86
N LYS A 822 -7.16 23.66 14.73
CA LYS A 822 -7.40 24.98 15.34
C LYS A 822 -7.24 26.08 14.29
N ASP A 823 -6.20 25.98 13.47
CA ASP A 823 -5.88 26.97 12.44
C ASP A 823 -6.87 26.94 11.27
N LEU A 824 -7.54 25.80 11.04
CA LEU A 824 -8.63 25.69 10.06
C LEU A 824 -9.85 26.56 10.41
N GLU A 825 -10.05 26.90 11.68
CA GLU A 825 -11.13 27.81 12.10
C GLU A 825 -10.90 29.24 11.58
N LEU A 826 -9.66 29.59 11.21
CA LEU A 826 -9.28 30.87 10.62
C LEU A 826 -9.39 30.87 9.07
N CYS A 827 -9.75 29.74 8.48
CA CYS A 827 -9.92 29.60 7.03
C CYS A 827 -11.38 29.79 6.63
N ASP A 828 -11.60 30.34 5.43
CA ASP A 828 -12.90 30.29 4.80
C ASP A 828 -13.23 28.84 4.41
N SER A 829 -14.50 28.47 4.48
CA SER A 829 -14.98 27.12 4.17
C SER A 829 -16.07 27.16 3.11
N ILE A 830 -15.98 26.27 2.13
CA ILE A 830 -17.01 26.04 1.12
C ILE A 830 -17.45 24.57 1.11
N LEU A 831 -18.60 24.30 0.49
CA LEU A 831 -19.20 22.96 0.38
C LEU A 831 -19.33 22.25 1.74
N ASP A 832 -19.85 22.97 2.74
CA ASP A 832 -20.06 22.47 4.10
C ASP A 832 -18.78 21.96 4.77
N GLY A 833 -17.66 22.68 4.65
CA GLY A 833 -16.40 22.33 5.30
C GLY A 833 -15.61 21.24 4.61
N LYS A 834 -15.86 21.03 3.31
CA LYS A 834 -15.09 20.08 2.48
C LYS A 834 -13.83 20.70 1.88
N ILE A 835 -13.84 22.00 1.61
CA ILE A 835 -12.69 22.73 1.08
C ILE A 835 -12.46 23.94 1.97
N TYR A 836 -11.22 24.11 2.41
CA TYR A 836 -10.77 25.26 3.19
C TYR A 836 -9.92 26.17 2.32
N ILE A 837 -10.11 27.47 2.46
CA ILE A 837 -9.37 28.51 1.75
C ILE A 837 -8.66 29.34 2.82
N LEU A 838 -7.33 29.36 2.76
CA LEU A 838 -6.51 30.18 3.64
C LEU A 838 -6.47 31.61 3.07
N PRO A 839 -6.94 32.64 3.82
CA PRO A 839 -6.87 34.02 3.38
C PRO A 839 -5.44 34.49 3.09
N ASN A 840 -5.29 35.39 2.12
CA ASN A 840 -4.00 35.95 1.72
C ASN A 840 -3.24 36.60 2.90
N SER A 841 -3.97 37.16 3.87
CA SER A 841 -3.40 37.79 5.08
C SER A 841 -2.59 36.83 5.95
N TYR A 842 -2.81 35.52 5.84
CA TYR A 842 -2.11 34.49 6.61
C TYR A 842 -1.03 33.76 5.80
N TYR A 843 -0.71 34.22 4.59
CA TYR A 843 0.30 33.61 3.74
C TYR A 843 1.32 34.64 3.23
N ASN A 844 2.59 34.33 3.44
CA ASN A 844 3.72 35.13 3.00
C ASN A 844 4.53 34.34 1.95
N GLU A 845 4.84 34.89 0.78
CA GLU A 845 5.58 34.14 -0.26
C GLU A 845 7.02 33.75 0.17
N LYS A 846 7.61 34.48 1.12
CA LYS A 846 8.93 34.19 1.69
C LYS A 846 8.86 33.07 2.72
N PHE A 847 7.89 33.09 3.64
CA PHE A 847 7.84 32.18 4.81
C PHE A 847 6.69 31.15 4.82
N GLY A 848 5.74 31.28 3.91
CA GLY A 848 4.52 30.49 3.85
C GLY A 848 3.47 30.94 4.87
N VAL A 849 2.73 29.98 5.42
CA VAL A 849 1.71 30.22 6.44
C VAL A 849 2.28 30.95 7.66
N ASN A 850 1.63 32.05 8.05
CA ASN A 850 1.92 32.82 9.25
C ASN A 850 0.61 33.31 9.91
N PHE A 851 0.30 32.80 11.10
CA PHE A 851 -0.85 33.23 11.89
C PHE A 851 -0.51 34.32 12.92
N GLU A 852 0.77 34.57 13.21
CA GLU A 852 1.21 35.48 14.28
C GLU A 852 1.25 36.95 13.84
N GLU A 853 1.45 37.24 12.54
CA GLU A 853 1.49 38.62 12.02
C GLU A 853 0.10 39.25 11.81
N ALA A 854 -0.96 38.45 11.64
CA ALA A 854 -2.29 38.96 11.32
C ALA A 854 -2.98 39.71 12.47
N ASP A 855 -2.63 39.40 13.72
CA ASP A 855 -3.14 40.13 14.90
C ASP A 855 -2.59 41.57 14.96
N SER A 856 -1.54 41.90 14.19
CA SER A 856 -0.99 43.27 14.10
C SER A 856 -1.67 44.17 13.06
N PHE A 857 -2.49 43.61 12.17
CA PHE A 857 -3.25 44.35 11.15
C PHE A 857 -4.73 44.59 11.51
N ILE A 858 -5.20 44.07 12.65
CA ILE A 858 -6.60 44.22 13.14
C ILE A 858 -6.69 45.23 14.31
N LEU A 859 -5.68 46.09 14.50
CA LEU A 859 -5.73 47.21 15.46
C LEU A 859 -5.87 48.57 14.79
#